data_AF-A0A9W6KC03-F1
#
_entry.id   AF-A0A9W6KC03-F1
#
_cell.length_a   1.000
_cell.length_b   1.000
_cell.length_c   1.000
_cell.angle_alpha   90.00
_cell.angle_beta   90.00
_cell.angle_gamma   90.00
#
_symmetry.space_group_name_H-M   'P 1'
#
loop_
_entity.id
_entity.type
_entity.pdbx_description
1 polymer ?
#
loop_
_entity_poly.entity_id
_entity_poly.type
_entity_poly.pdbx_seq_one_letter_code
_entity_poly.pdbx_strand_id
1 'polypeptide(L)'
;MAIVGGGAAGALTLAHLAHLAGGRLRIALIDHGPGDFGSGTAYRTTDRAHLLNVRAAAMSAWPDRPAHFTDWLAAHGHDQVTGEDFVPRAAFGAYLAALTREAAGDDRPGADVRLIQGRANGVHRGPGGWTITLEGAAPVHAAEVVLAIGIEPPAQAWVPRRLRSRPRFVADPWRPGALDGVGPDDPVLIVGTGLTAVDVAVTLSARTRRPITATSRNGLLPSAHTQEVRAPMPLDGAAVPVGIRALRHLVHDRVRASIAATGDWRPAIDGLRPHTQAIWAALPEADRREFLRRDLRRWDNARHRMAPAVAATITGLRSEGRLAIAAEHPSVAIAIAEPGSWIVNTTGPDPDLAGSTNPIIQQLFAAGLVTAGPLGMGWATTGDGQLRDAYGEAVPGLWTLGSTRRGQLLETTAVPEIRAQAAALAARLADRPAAASAARGPRVRRDQYGLAVLGAARAAEHFDDAVGRVLRVQQGAGAALDAATGEDPSFALAHAVRALLAVEGVIDGDAPAALADAERAARARTDARTGSLLRAVAARVRASDPAGLLRHIDDFPRDALVVNACVPTIAFGGATQVPQHAWAVVERLAPVYGEDWWYLGLLAFVRQEQHRWPQSAELAERSLAADPAGGHAAHARSHVYYETGEHRAGLAWLDGWIDGPGATAFQGAHFSWHAALHELALERWTDVSARLRGPLSPRSVGGVRALVDSASLLWRCRVLGAPPQPLAIDEVLGVVPKELLAEPQTAFIGLHAALALAAADDLGGLDALARHAATRTEPAFDLVAALVRALRAYLAGDYDRTVELISRRSGEWVRLGGSDAQREVIDDTLLSALQRSQRSRIG
;
A
#
# COMPACT_ATOMS: atom_id res chain seq x y z
N MET A 1 19.47 -20.98 -6.69
CA MET A 1 18.86 -19.86 -7.42
C MET A 1 17.77 -20.40 -8.33
N ALA A 2 16.78 -19.60 -8.69
CA ALA A 2 15.79 -19.94 -9.70
C ALA A 2 15.71 -18.86 -10.77
N ILE A 3 15.52 -19.26 -12.02
CA ILE A 3 15.24 -18.39 -13.16
C ILE A 3 13.87 -18.84 -13.69
N VAL A 4 12.89 -17.96 -13.69
CA VAL A 4 11.51 -18.26 -14.09
C VAL A 4 11.25 -17.62 -15.46
N GLY A 5 11.10 -18.44 -16.49
CA GLY A 5 11.01 -18.05 -17.89
C GLY A 5 12.26 -18.46 -18.68
N GLY A 6 12.13 -19.53 -19.46
CA GLY A 6 13.16 -20.09 -20.36
C GLY A 6 13.21 -19.45 -21.74
N GLY A 7 12.78 -18.19 -21.87
CA GLY A 7 13.03 -17.40 -23.08
C GLY A 7 14.46 -16.88 -23.15
N ALA A 8 14.78 -16.11 -24.20
CA ALA A 8 16.10 -15.54 -24.43
C ALA A 8 16.69 -14.83 -23.19
N ALA A 9 15.87 -14.10 -22.43
CA ALA A 9 16.30 -13.45 -21.19
C ALA A 9 16.84 -14.47 -20.15
N GLY A 10 16.11 -15.56 -19.90
CA GLY A 10 16.49 -16.57 -18.91
C GLY A 10 17.66 -17.44 -19.38
N ALA A 11 17.68 -17.82 -20.66
CA ALA A 11 18.79 -18.56 -21.26
C ALA A 11 20.10 -17.76 -21.26
N LEU A 12 20.05 -16.46 -21.58
CA LEU A 12 21.22 -15.58 -21.47
C LEU A 12 21.67 -15.44 -20.00
N THR A 13 20.75 -15.23 -19.05
CA THR A 13 21.09 -15.18 -17.62
C THR A 13 21.72 -16.49 -17.13
N LEU A 14 21.20 -17.65 -17.56
CA LEU A 14 21.77 -18.96 -17.22
C LEU A 14 23.18 -19.12 -17.82
N ALA A 15 23.38 -18.82 -19.10
CA ALA A 15 24.68 -18.96 -19.76
C ALA A 15 25.76 -18.10 -19.09
N HIS A 16 25.44 -16.82 -18.79
CA HIS A 16 26.36 -15.93 -18.07
C HIS A 16 26.61 -16.40 -16.63
N LEU A 17 25.60 -16.86 -15.89
CA LEU A 17 25.80 -17.41 -14.54
C LEU A 17 26.66 -18.68 -14.55
N ALA A 18 26.37 -19.64 -15.43
CA ALA A 18 27.12 -20.90 -15.54
C ALA A 18 28.58 -20.67 -15.95
N HIS A 19 28.87 -19.61 -16.71
CA HIS A 19 30.25 -19.24 -17.04
C HIS A 19 31.02 -18.64 -15.85
N LEU A 20 30.35 -17.87 -14.98
CA LEU A 20 30.97 -17.16 -13.85
C LEU A 20 31.01 -17.97 -12.54
N ALA A 21 30.10 -18.95 -12.36
CA ALA A 21 29.86 -19.59 -11.06
C ALA A 21 31.00 -20.49 -10.53
N GLY A 22 31.88 -21.03 -11.38
CA GLY A 22 33.08 -21.76 -10.97
C GLY A 22 32.86 -22.92 -9.99
N GLY A 23 31.72 -23.62 -10.08
CA GLY A 23 31.31 -24.74 -9.23
C GLY A 23 30.40 -24.38 -8.05
N ARG A 24 30.13 -23.08 -7.81
CA ARG A 24 29.60 -22.59 -6.52
C ARG A 24 28.08 -22.44 -6.44
N LEU A 25 27.36 -22.51 -7.56
CA LEU A 25 25.93 -22.22 -7.62
C LEU A 25 25.09 -23.45 -8.03
N ARG A 26 23.92 -23.59 -7.40
CA ARG A 26 22.83 -24.47 -7.84
C ARG A 26 21.75 -23.61 -8.48
N ILE A 27 21.35 -23.90 -9.72
CA ILE A 27 20.48 -23.04 -10.54
C ILE A 27 19.35 -23.87 -11.14
N ALA A 28 18.11 -23.54 -10.83
CA ALA A 28 16.93 -24.05 -11.55
C ALA A 28 16.53 -23.08 -12.65
N LEU A 29 16.36 -23.53 -13.90
CA LEU A 29 15.69 -22.78 -14.96
C LEU A 29 14.33 -23.43 -15.21
N ILE A 30 13.25 -22.65 -15.06
CA ILE A 30 11.86 -23.12 -15.08
C ILE A 30 11.15 -22.50 -16.28
N ASP A 31 10.57 -23.32 -17.17
CA ASP A 31 9.72 -22.86 -18.27
C ASP A 31 8.59 -23.83 -18.56
N HIS A 32 7.57 -23.36 -19.29
CA HIS A 32 6.36 -24.12 -19.62
C HIS A 32 6.05 -24.17 -21.13
N GLY A 33 6.88 -23.55 -21.96
CA GLY A 33 6.70 -23.52 -23.40
C GLY A 33 6.99 -24.87 -24.05
N PRO A 34 6.31 -25.23 -25.15
CA PRO A 34 6.63 -26.45 -25.89
C PRO A 34 7.99 -26.34 -26.59
N GLY A 35 8.71 -27.47 -26.65
CA GLY A 35 10.06 -27.56 -27.23
C GLY A 35 11.17 -27.17 -26.25
N ASP A 36 12.37 -26.96 -26.78
CA ASP A 36 13.56 -26.65 -25.99
C ASP A 36 13.46 -25.31 -25.24
N PHE A 37 14.16 -25.24 -24.11
CA PHE A 37 14.49 -23.99 -23.43
C PHE A 37 15.34 -23.10 -24.35
N GLY A 38 15.18 -21.78 -24.24
CA GLY A 38 15.96 -20.77 -24.96
C GLY A 38 15.12 -19.93 -25.92
N SER A 39 14.30 -20.55 -26.77
CA SER A 39 13.61 -19.83 -27.86
C SER A 39 12.59 -18.79 -27.37
N GLY A 40 11.91 -19.07 -26.25
CA GLY A 40 10.75 -18.30 -25.79
C GLY A 40 9.68 -18.14 -26.87
N THR A 41 8.85 -17.10 -26.77
CA THR A 41 7.82 -16.78 -27.78
C THR A 41 8.43 -16.23 -29.08
N ALA A 42 9.43 -15.34 -28.99
CA ALA A 42 9.93 -14.57 -30.13
C ALA A 42 10.75 -15.37 -31.15
N TYR A 43 11.39 -16.48 -30.74
CA TYR A 43 12.29 -17.26 -31.58
C TYR A 43 11.83 -18.71 -31.83
N ARG A 44 10.58 -19.05 -31.45
CA ARG A 44 9.94 -20.35 -31.68
C ARG A 44 9.18 -20.46 -33.02
N THR A 45 9.08 -19.36 -33.78
CA THR A 45 8.41 -19.37 -35.09
C THR A 45 9.09 -20.34 -36.06
N THR A 46 8.29 -21.14 -36.76
CA THR A 46 8.73 -22.08 -37.80
C THR A 46 8.73 -21.46 -39.21
N ASP A 47 8.22 -20.23 -39.36
CA ASP A 47 8.22 -19.51 -40.63
C ASP A 47 9.62 -18.99 -40.94
N ARG A 48 10.25 -19.52 -42.01
CA ARG A 48 11.60 -19.14 -42.42
C ARG A 48 11.71 -17.70 -42.92
N ALA A 49 10.59 -17.05 -43.28
CA ALA A 49 10.56 -15.65 -43.68
C ALA A 49 10.59 -14.68 -42.47
N HIS A 50 10.40 -15.17 -41.24
CA HIS A 50 10.52 -14.37 -40.03
C HIS A 50 11.99 -14.14 -39.68
N LEU A 51 12.62 -13.17 -40.35
CA LEU A 51 13.99 -12.77 -40.09
C LEU A 51 14.13 -12.01 -38.76
N LEU A 52 15.36 -11.98 -38.24
CA LEU A 52 15.77 -11.04 -37.21
C LEU A 52 15.69 -9.59 -37.74
N ASN A 53 15.39 -8.65 -36.86
CA ASN A 53 15.42 -7.21 -37.13
C ASN A 53 16.78 -6.56 -36.81
N VAL A 54 17.79 -7.39 -36.51
CA VAL A 54 19.15 -7.02 -36.08
C VAL A 54 20.14 -7.96 -36.78
N ARG A 55 21.28 -7.43 -37.24
CA ARG A 55 22.32 -8.17 -37.98
C ARG A 55 23.04 -9.20 -37.09
N ALA A 56 23.52 -10.30 -37.68
CA ALA A 56 24.09 -11.44 -36.96
C ALA A 56 25.23 -11.07 -35.98
N ALA A 57 26.19 -10.23 -36.36
CA ALA A 57 27.27 -9.79 -35.46
C ALA A 57 26.77 -9.02 -34.23
N ALA A 58 25.58 -8.41 -34.30
CA ALA A 58 24.97 -7.72 -33.17
C ALA A 58 24.11 -8.65 -32.29
N MET A 59 24.04 -9.97 -32.56
CA MET A 59 23.13 -10.91 -31.89
C MET A 59 23.79 -11.90 -30.92
N SER A 60 25.12 -11.97 -30.84
CA SER A 60 25.85 -12.83 -29.87
C SER A 60 25.31 -12.72 -28.44
N ALA A 61 25.33 -13.84 -27.70
CA ALA A 61 25.00 -13.86 -26.27
C ALA A 61 25.97 -13.07 -25.38
N TRP A 62 27.21 -12.87 -25.86
CA TRP A 62 28.34 -12.37 -25.09
C TRP A 62 28.69 -10.95 -25.54
N PRO A 63 28.61 -9.92 -24.68
CA PRO A 63 29.02 -8.56 -25.02
C PRO A 63 30.51 -8.45 -25.43
N ASP A 64 31.35 -9.31 -24.87
CA ASP A 64 32.79 -9.44 -25.09
C ASP A 64 33.17 -10.29 -26.32
N ARG A 65 32.25 -11.12 -26.84
CA ARG A 65 32.51 -12.07 -27.95
C ARG A 65 31.50 -11.86 -29.08
N PRO A 66 31.58 -10.75 -29.84
CA PRO A 66 30.58 -10.41 -30.86
C PRO A 66 30.45 -11.48 -31.96
N ALA A 67 31.53 -12.19 -32.28
CA ALA A 67 31.56 -13.23 -33.31
C ALA A 67 30.85 -14.54 -32.90
N HIS A 68 30.65 -14.83 -31.61
CA HIS A 68 30.22 -16.17 -31.14
C HIS A 68 28.91 -16.68 -31.79
N PHE A 69 27.98 -15.80 -32.20
CA PHE A 69 26.80 -16.25 -32.96
C PHE A 69 27.09 -16.55 -34.44
N THR A 70 27.94 -15.76 -35.12
CA THR A 70 28.39 -16.08 -36.49
C THR A 70 29.27 -17.32 -36.53
N ASP A 71 30.13 -17.51 -35.54
CA ASP A 71 30.99 -18.69 -35.41
C ASP A 71 30.13 -19.95 -35.19
N TRP A 72 29.10 -19.84 -34.35
CA TRP A 72 28.11 -20.90 -34.13
C TRP A 72 27.30 -21.19 -35.41
N LEU A 73 26.86 -20.17 -36.14
CA LEU A 73 26.15 -20.33 -37.41
C LEU A 73 27.01 -21.09 -38.43
N ALA A 74 28.27 -20.69 -38.61
CA ALA A 74 29.20 -21.38 -39.51
C ALA A 74 29.37 -22.86 -39.13
N ALA A 75 29.56 -23.15 -37.84
CA ALA A 75 29.66 -24.52 -37.31
C ALA A 75 28.37 -25.36 -37.48
N HIS A 76 27.22 -24.75 -37.79
CA HIS A 76 25.92 -25.42 -37.97
C HIS A 76 25.39 -25.34 -39.41
N GLY A 77 26.27 -25.19 -40.41
CA GLY A 77 25.90 -25.23 -41.84
C GLY A 77 25.33 -23.91 -42.38
N HIS A 78 25.81 -22.79 -41.83
CA HIS A 78 25.51 -21.44 -42.28
C HIS A 78 26.80 -20.62 -42.47
N ASP A 79 27.86 -21.25 -42.99
CA ASP A 79 29.19 -20.67 -43.23
C ASP A 79 29.19 -19.53 -44.26
N GLN A 80 28.19 -19.49 -45.14
CA GLN A 80 27.94 -18.37 -46.06
C GLN A 80 27.35 -17.11 -45.40
N VAL A 81 26.98 -17.16 -44.11
CA VAL A 81 26.32 -16.04 -43.42
C VAL A 81 27.35 -15.10 -42.80
N THR A 82 27.33 -13.84 -43.23
CA THR A 82 28.21 -12.81 -42.70
C THR A 82 27.68 -12.19 -41.40
N GLY A 83 28.54 -11.47 -40.69
CA GLY A 83 28.12 -10.63 -39.56
C GLY A 83 27.11 -9.53 -39.92
N GLU A 84 26.99 -9.17 -41.20
CA GLU A 84 26.05 -8.15 -41.67
C GLU A 84 24.64 -8.68 -41.95
N ASP A 85 24.45 -10.00 -42.04
CA ASP A 85 23.22 -10.62 -42.50
C ASP A 85 22.10 -10.68 -41.45
N PHE A 86 20.86 -10.85 -41.93
CA PHE A 86 19.65 -10.98 -41.12
C PHE A 86 19.09 -12.41 -41.23
N VAL A 87 19.52 -13.31 -40.34
CA VAL A 87 19.10 -14.72 -40.36
C VAL A 87 17.67 -14.94 -39.83
N PRO A 88 17.02 -16.09 -40.15
CA PRO A 88 15.73 -16.47 -39.58
C PRO A 88 15.75 -16.56 -38.04
N ARG A 89 14.65 -16.16 -37.39
CA ARG A 89 14.50 -16.21 -35.92
C ARG A 89 14.70 -17.60 -35.33
N ALA A 90 14.28 -18.64 -36.05
CA ALA A 90 14.47 -20.04 -35.65
C ALA A 90 15.95 -20.40 -35.43
N ALA A 91 16.87 -19.89 -36.25
CA ALA A 91 18.31 -20.16 -36.10
C ALA A 91 18.87 -19.54 -34.80
N PHE A 92 18.41 -18.34 -34.44
CA PHE A 92 18.76 -17.74 -33.14
C PHE A 92 18.08 -18.43 -31.96
N GLY A 93 16.86 -18.97 -32.14
CA GLY A 93 16.21 -19.84 -31.16
C GLY A 93 17.03 -21.12 -30.89
N ALA A 94 17.54 -21.76 -31.94
CA ALA A 94 18.41 -22.93 -31.84
C ALA A 94 19.75 -22.62 -31.16
N TYR A 95 20.35 -21.45 -31.41
CA TYR A 95 21.55 -20.98 -30.70
C TYR A 95 21.29 -20.79 -29.20
N LEU A 96 20.18 -20.18 -28.80
CA LEU A 96 19.80 -20.04 -27.39
C LEU A 96 19.53 -21.40 -26.71
N ALA A 97 18.97 -22.36 -27.45
CA ALA A 97 18.79 -23.73 -26.97
C ALA A 97 20.11 -24.49 -26.84
N ALA A 98 21.05 -24.30 -27.76
CA ALA A 98 22.40 -24.85 -27.67
C ALA A 98 23.13 -24.29 -26.43
N LEU A 99 23.13 -22.98 -26.22
CA LEU A 99 23.70 -22.33 -25.03
C LEU A 99 23.04 -22.82 -23.72
N THR A 100 21.73 -23.08 -23.73
CA THR A 100 21.02 -23.57 -22.54
C THR A 100 21.39 -25.02 -22.22
N ARG A 101 21.52 -25.88 -23.23
CA ARG A 101 22.00 -27.26 -23.05
C ARG A 101 23.48 -27.29 -22.64
N GLU A 102 24.32 -26.44 -23.24
CA GLU A 102 25.74 -26.32 -22.91
C GLU A 102 25.95 -25.82 -21.47
N ALA A 103 25.13 -24.88 -21.00
CA ALA A 103 25.14 -24.41 -19.61
C ALA A 103 24.61 -25.44 -18.59
N ALA A 104 23.97 -26.52 -19.06
CA ALA A 104 23.38 -27.57 -18.24
C ALA A 104 24.02 -28.96 -18.45
N GLY A 105 25.12 -29.06 -19.18
CA GLY A 105 25.82 -30.32 -19.46
C GLY A 105 26.85 -30.68 -18.40
N ASP A 106 26.96 -31.98 -18.09
CA ASP A 106 27.82 -32.52 -17.04
C ASP A 106 29.32 -32.26 -17.25
N ASP A 107 29.76 -32.08 -18.50
CA ASP A 107 31.16 -31.84 -18.89
C ASP A 107 31.74 -30.49 -18.39
N ARG A 108 30.91 -29.62 -17.81
CA ARG A 108 31.34 -28.32 -17.25
C ARG A 108 31.39 -28.34 -15.71
N PRO A 109 32.58 -28.38 -15.07
CA PRO A 109 32.71 -28.18 -13.62
C PRO A 109 32.42 -26.71 -13.25
N GLY A 110 31.13 -26.34 -13.17
CA GLY A 110 30.67 -24.95 -13.12
C GLY A 110 29.39 -24.68 -12.30
N ALA A 111 28.34 -25.49 -12.41
CA ALA A 111 27.10 -25.33 -11.63
C ALA A 111 26.21 -26.59 -11.68
N ASP A 112 25.48 -26.88 -10.60
CA ASP A 112 24.35 -27.84 -10.60
C ASP A 112 23.15 -27.13 -11.22
N VAL A 113 22.97 -27.31 -12.52
CA VAL A 113 21.91 -26.69 -13.33
C VAL A 113 20.80 -27.69 -13.58
N ARG A 114 19.56 -27.28 -13.27
CA ARG A 114 18.37 -28.12 -13.45
C ARG A 114 17.37 -27.42 -14.35
N LEU A 115 17.11 -28.01 -15.52
CA LEU A 115 16.04 -27.59 -16.41
C LEU A 115 14.73 -28.23 -15.94
N ILE A 116 13.74 -27.40 -15.59
CA ILE A 116 12.47 -27.84 -14.98
C ILE A 116 11.32 -27.44 -15.90
N GLN A 117 10.82 -28.41 -16.66
CA GLN A 117 9.67 -28.23 -17.54
C GLN A 117 8.38 -28.24 -16.71
N GLY A 118 7.78 -27.07 -16.49
CA GLY A 118 6.57 -26.91 -15.70
C GLY A 118 6.10 -25.45 -15.59
N ARG A 119 4.79 -25.24 -15.46
CA ARG A 119 4.22 -23.90 -15.25
C ARG A 119 4.42 -23.47 -13.81
N ALA A 120 5.37 -22.56 -13.58
CA ALA A 120 5.37 -21.76 -12.36
C ALA A 120 4.08 -20.92 -12.29
N ASN A 121 3.43 -20.91 -11.13
CA ASN A 121 2.16 -20.20 -10.91
C ASN A 121 2.17 -19.22 -9.71
N GLY A 122 3.24 -19.25 -8.89
CA GLY A 122 3.43 -18.33 -7.76
C GLY A 122 4.89 -18.25 -7.32
N VAL A 123 5.27 -17.12 -6.73
CA VAL A 123 6.60 -16.82 -6.18
C VAL A 123 6.42 -16.17 -4.81
N HIS A 124 6.72 -16.94 -3.77
CA HIS A 124 6.39 -16.61 -2.37
C HIS A 124 7.67 -16.43 -1.54
N ARG A 125 7.69 -15.42 -0.68
CA ARG A 125 8.77 -15.25 0.32
C ARG A 125 8.56 -16.25 1.46
N GLY A 126 9.63 -16.87 1.94
CA GLY A 126 9.65 -17.72 3.13
C GLY A 126 10.90 -17.51 3.98
N PRO A 127 11.01 -18.20 5.14
CA PRO A 127 12.11 -17.98 6.09
C PRO A 127 13.51 -18.21 5.50
N GLY A 128 13.64 -19.18 4.58
CA GLY A 128 14.90 -19.51 3.90
C GLY A 128 15.14 -18.82 2.55
N GLY A 129 14.35 -17.80 2.17
CA GLY A 129 14.43 -17.13 0.87
C GLY A 129 13.10 -17.16 0.12
N TRP A 130 13.06 -17.83 -1.04
CA TRP A 130 11.92 -17.88 -1.94
C TRP A 130 11.46 -19.32 -2.22
N THR A 131 10.17 -19.44 -2.50
CA THR A 131 9.49 -20.67 -2.92
C THR A 131 8.70 -20.39 -4.19
N ILE A 132 9.03 -21.10 -5.27
CA ILE A 132 8.35 -21.03 -6.56
C ILE A 132 7.41 -22.23 -6.65
N THR A 133 6.11 -21.99 -6.72
CA THR A 133 5.10 -23.05 -6.85
C THR A 133 4.90 -23.42 -8.31
N LEU A 134 4.75 -24.73 -8.59
CA LEU A 134 4.56 -25.28 -9.92
C LEU A 134 3.17 -25.93 -10.03
N GLU A 135 2.56 -25.82 -11.21
CA GLU A 135 1.31 -26.50 -11.55
C GLU A 135 1.53 -28.02 -11.58
N GLY A 136 0.89 -28.76 -10.66
CA GLY A 136 0.96 -30.22 -10.60
C GLY A 136 2.29 -30.83 -10.12
N ALA A 137 3.25 -30.03 -9.65
CA ALA A 137 4.58 -30.50 -9.25
C ALA A 137 5.08 -29.87 -7.94
N ALA A 138 6.11 -30.48 -7.34
CA ALA A 138 6.72 -30.00 -6.11
C ALA A 138 7.34 -28.59 -6.27
N PRO A 139 7.28 -27.73 -5.24
CA PRO A 139 7.82 -26.38 -5.32
C PRO A 139 9.35 -26.36 -5.35
N VAL A 140 9.91 -25.30 -5.94
CA VAL A 140 11.36 -25.06 -6.02
C VAL A 140 11.76 -23.98 -5.02
N HIS A 141 12.75 -24.25 -4.17
CA HIS A 141 13.25 -23.28 -3.19
C HIS A 141 14.56 -22.63 -3.66
N ALA A 142 14.70 -21.32 -3.45
CA ALA A 142 15.87 -20.55 -3.89
C ALA A 142 16.15 -19.32 -3.01
N ALA A 143 17.42 -18.98 -2.80
CA ALA A 143 17.82 -17.73 -2.14
C ALA A 143 17.61 -16.50 -3.04
N GLU A 144 17.94 -16.63 -4.33
CA GLU A 144 17.78 -15.59 -5.37
C GLU A 144 16.88 -16.12 -6.50
N VAL A 145 15.97 -15.28 -6.99
CA VAL A 145 15.00 -15.53 -8.07
C VAL A 145 15.11 -14.45 -9.14
N VAL A 146 15.27 -14.87 -10.40
CA VAL A 146 15.24 -14.00 -11.57
C VAL A 146 13.95 -14.27 -12.36
N LEU A 147 13.06 -13.28 -12.43
CA LEU A 147 11.86 -13.31 -13.26
C LEU A 147 12.25 -12.90 -14.68
N ALA A 148 12.49 -13.91 -15.52
CA ALA A 148 12.77 -13.81 -16.94
C ALA A 148 11.54 -14.13 -17.81
N ILE A 149 10.34 -13.92 -17.24
CA ILE A 149 9.02 -14.31 -17.77
C ILE A 149 8.66 -13.73 -19.16
N GLY A 150 9.47 -12.81 -19.67
CA GLY A 150 9.42 -12.37 -21.06
C GLY A 150 8.41 -11.27 -21.32
N ILE A 151 7.68 -11.41 -22.43
CA ILE A 151 6.84 -10.38 -23.04
C ILE A 151 5.37 -10.80 -22.88
N GLU A 152 4.57 -9.97 -22.21
CA GLU A 152 3.13 -10.21 -22.05
C GLU A 152 2.39 -10.19 -23.41
N PRO A 153 1.22 -10.84 -23.53
CA PRO A 153 0.46 -10.90 -24.78
C PRO A 153 0.06 -9.52 -25.33
N PRO A 154 -0.31 -9.43 -26.63
CA PRO A 154 -0.75 -8.18 -27.23
C PRO A 154 -1.95 -7.56 -26.51
N ALA A 155 -1.87 -6.25 -26.25
CA ALA A 155 -2.88 -5.50 -25.51
C ALA A 155 -4.30 -5.73 -26.06
N GLN A 156 -5.27 -6.01 -25.19
CA GLN A 156 -6.67 -6.29 -25.59
C GLN A 156 -7.68 -5.24 -25.12
N ALA A 157 -7.26 -4.25 -24.33
CA ALA A 157 -8.14 -3.22 -23.76
C ALA A 157 -9.01 -2.51 -24.82
N TRP A 158 -8.41 -2.22 -25.99
CA TRP A 158 -9.06 -1.56 -27.13
C TRP A 158 -10.11 -2.42 -27.85
N VAL A 159 -10.12 -3.75 -27.62
CA VAL A 159 -11.00 -4.69 -28.34
C VAL A 159 -12.38 -4.74 -27.65
N PRO A 160 -13.49 -4.45 -28.36
CA PRO A 160 -14.84 -4.59 -27.84
C PRO A 160 -15.13 -6.03 -27.35
N ARG A 161 -15.78 -6.18 -26.18
CA ARG A 161 -16.08 -7.49 -25.56
C ARG A 161 -16.70 -8.50 -26.55
N ARG A 162 -17.67 -8.05 -27.38
CA ARG A 162 -18.35 -8.84 -28.41
C ARG A 162 -17.47 -9.41 -29.54
N LEU A 163 -16.21 -9.00 -29.62
CA LEU A 163 -15.24 -9.49 -30.60
C LEU A 163 -14.19 -10.41 -29.98
N ARG A 164 -13.87 -10.24 -28.69
CA ARG A 164 -12.89 -11.10 -27.97
C ARG A 164 -13.29 -12.58 -27.96
N SER A 165 -14.59 -12.87 -28.09
CA SER A 165 -15.17 -14.22 -28.14
C SER A 165 -15.52 -14.71 -29.56
N ARG A 166 -15.13 -14.01 -30.64
CA ARG A 166 -15.39 -14.46 -32.00
C ARG A 166 -14.31 -15.46 -32.46
N PRO A 167 -14.67 -16.58 -33.12
CA PRO A 167 -13.68 -17.54 -33.66
C PRO A 167 -12.66 -16.91 -34.62
N ARG A 168 -13.04 -15.84 -35.34
CA ARG A 168 -12.18 -15.11 -36.29
C ARG A 168 -11.38 -13.95 -35.67
N PHE A 169 -11.29 -13.85 -34.34
CA PHE A 169 -10.42 -12.88 -33.66
C PHE A 169 -9.18 -13.56 -33.10
N VAL A 170 -8.01 -13.20 -33.64
CA VAL A 170 -6.70 -13.70 -33.19
C VAL A 170 -6.14 -12.72 -32.17
N ALA A 171 -6.34 -13.03 -30.88
CA ALA A 171 -5.93 -12.19 -29.76
C ALA A 171 -4.41 -12.07 -29.55
N ASP A 172 -3.68 -13.13 -29.92
CA ASP A 172 -2.21 -13.21 -29.93
C ASP A 172 -1.78 -14.09 -31.14
N PRO A 173 -1.04 -13.54 -32.12
CA PRO A 173 -0.62 -14.26 -33.33
C PRO A 173 0.56 -15.22 -33.08
N TRP A 174 1.23 -15.14 -31.92
CA TRP A 174 2.38 -16.01 -31.60
C TRP A 174 1.98 -17.30 -30.89
N ARG A 175 0.70 -17.49 -30.57
CA ARG A 175 0.20 -18.80 -30.12
C ARG A 175 0.35 -19.83 -31.25
N PRO A 176 0.81 -21.07 -30.97
CA PRO A 176 0.85 -22.14 -31.96
C PRO A 176 -0.52 -22.32 -32.64
N GLY A 177 -0.52 -22.37 -33.97
CA GLY A 177 -1.72 -22.52 -34.80
C GLY A 177 -2.61 -21.27 -34.95
N ALA A 178 -2.25 -20.11 -34.38
CA ALA A 178 -3.10 -18.92 -34.33
C ALA A 178 -3.60 -18.40 -35.69
N LEU A 179 -2.88 -18.69 -36.79
CA LEU A 179 -3.22 -18.23 -38.15
C LEU A 179 -3.70 -19.37 -39.06
N ASP A 180 -3.81 -20.61 -38.56
CA ASP A 180 -4.13 -21.81 -39.35
C ASP A 180 -5.61 -21.93 -39.76
N GLY A 181 -6.49 -21.12 -39.17
CA GLY A 181 -7.88 -21.00 -39.61
C GLY A 181 -8.11 -20.08 -40.82
N VAL A 182 -7.11 -19.30 -41.25
CA VAL A 182 -7.28 -18.32 -42.34
C VAL A 182 -7.25 -19.02 -43.71
N GLY A 183 -8.42 -19.07 -44.37
CA GLY A 183 -8.58 -19.69 -45.68
C GLY A 183 -7.99 -18.86 -46.84
N PRO A 184 -7.87 -19.46 -48.03
CA PRO A 184 -7.22 -18.82 -49.18
C PRO A 184 -8.01 -17.65 -49.78
N ASP A 185 -9.30 -17.55 -49.47
CA ASP A 185 -10.20 -16.51 -49.97
C ASP A 185 -10.84 -15.71 -48.81
N ASP A 186 -10.30 -15.85 -47.59
CA ASP A 186 -10.73 -15.08 -46.42
C ASP A 186 -10.14 -13.65 -46.45
N PRO A 187 -10.96 -12.61 -46.17
CA PRO A 187 -10.45 -11.27 -45.92
C PRO A 187 -9.83 -11.14 -44.52
N VAL A 188 -8.80 -10.30 -44.37
CA VAL A 188 -8.06 -10.13 -43.11
C VAL A 188 -7.74 -8.66 -42.80
N LEU A 189 -8.07 -8.26 -41.58
CA LEU A 189 -7.67 -7.01 -40.94
C LEU A 189 -6.58 -7.29 -39.89
N ILE A 190 -5.36 -6.82 -40.15
CA ILE A 190 -4.28 -6.75 -39.16
C ILE A 190 -4.41 -5.42 -38.40
N VAL A 191 -4.54 -5.47 -37.08
CA VAL A 191 -4.59 -4.25 -36.24
C VAL A 191 -3.26 -4.04 -35.56
N GLY A 192 -2.57 -2.95 -35.90
CA GLY A 192 -1.15 -2.71 -35.64
C GLY A 192 -0.34 -2.69 -36.93
N THR A 193 0.75 -1.92 -36.94
CA THR A 193 1.70 -1.81 -38.07
C THR A 193 3.17 -1.86 -37.60
N GLY A 194 3.43 -2.56 -36.50
CA GLY A 194 4.78 -2.82 -35.98
C GLY A 194 5.47 -4.01 -36.65
N LEU A 195 6.63 -4.45 -36.15
CA LEU A 195 7.34 -5.61 -36.70
C LEU A 195 6.49 -6.90 -36.63
N THR A 196 5.73 -7.12 -35.56
CA THR A 196 4.74 -8.22 -35.49
C THR A 196 3.73 -8.19 -36.64
N ALA A 197 3.28 -6.99 -37.05
CA ALA A 197 2.33 -6.85 -38.15
C ALA A 197 2.97 -7.16 -39.50
N VAL A 198 4.27 -6.88 -39.65
CA VAL A 198 5.07 -7.23 -40.82
C VAL A 198 5.24 -8.75 -40.92
N ASP A 199 5.64 -9.42 -39.83
CA ASP A 199 5.79 -10.88 -39.78
C ASP A 199 4.46 -11.59 -40.11
N VAL A 200 3.36 -11.13 -39.51
CA VAL A 200 2.00 -11.64 -39.73
C VAL A 200 1.54 -11.38 -41.16
N ALA A 201 1.79 -10.20 -41.74
CA ALA A 201 1.44 -9.89 -43.12
C ALA A 201 2.20 -10.80 -44.12
N VAL A 202 3.48 -11.09 -43.87
CA VAL A 202 4.26 -12.03 -44.67
C VAL A 202 3.65 -13.44 -44.61
N THR A 203 3.45 -14.01 -43.43
CA THR A 203 2.84 -15.36 -43.27
C THR A 203 1.45 -15.45 -43.89
N LEU A 204 0.61 -14.43 -43.73
CA LEU A 204 -0.74 -14.41 -44.29
C LEU A 204 -0.74 -14.20 -45.82
N SER A 205 0.24 -13.48 -46.38
CA SER A 205 0.37 -13.31 -47.84
C SER A 205 0.73 -14.61 -48.57
N ALA A 206 1.26 -15.61 -47.86
CA ALA A 206 1.46 -16.97 -48.37
C ALA A 206 0.19 -17.85 -48.24
N ARG A 207 -0.85 -17.37 -47.56
CA ARG A 207 -2.08 -18.12 -47.23
C ARG A 207 -3.30 -17.60 -47.98
N THR A 208 -3.62 -16.31 -47.85
CA THR A 208 -4.77 -15.68 -48.54
C THR A 208 -4.37 -14.99 -49.85
N ARG A 209 -5.23 -15.15 -50.86
CA ARG A 209 -5.18 -14.45 -52.15
C ARG A 209 -5.86 -13.09 -52.08
N ARG A 210 -6.78 -12.88 -51.12
CA ARG A 210 -7.46 -11.59 -50.88
C ARG A 210 -6.44 -10.52 -50.46
N PRO A 211 -6.68 -9.24 -50.79
CA PRO A 211 -5.95 -8.14 -50.18
C PRO A 211 -6.06 -8.16 -48.65
N ILE A 212 -4.93 -7.99 -47.98
CA ILE A 212 -4.82 -7.83 -46.53
C ILE A 212 -4.87 -6.34 -46.21
N THR A 213 -5.69 -5.92 -45.25
CA THR A 213 -5.64 -4.55 -44.70
C THR A 213 -4.88 -4.55 -43.39
N ALA A 214 -3.85 -3.72 -43.24
CA ALA A 214 -3.18 -3.46 -41.97
C ALA A 214 -3.42 -2.02 -41.52
N THR A 215 -3.88 -1.82 -40.30
CA THR A 215 -4.33 -0.51 -39.79
C THR A 215 -3.60 -0.11 -38.52
N SER A 216 -3.25 1.16 -38.37
CA SER A 216 -2.93 1.74 -37.06
C SER A 216 -3.19 3.24 -37.04
N ARG A 217 -3.25 3.82 -35.83
CA ARG A 217 -3.55 5.24 -35.56
C ARG A 217 -2.79 6.25 -36.46
N ASN A 218 -1.63 5.87 -36.99
CA ASN A 218 -0.77 6.75 -37.79
C ASN A 218 -0.44 6.17 -39.18
N GLY A 219 -0.86 4.93 -39.52
CA GLY A 219 -0.54 4.27 -40.80
C GLY A 219 0.94 3.99 -41.09
N LEU A 220 1.86 4.34 -40.17
CA LEU A 220 3.30 4.20 -40.41
C LEU A 220 3.75 2.74 -40.28
N LEU A 221 4.64 2.29 -41.16
CA LEU A 221 5.42 1.05 -41.05
C LEU A 221 6.81 1.32 -40.43
N PRO A 222 7.54 0.31 -39.93
CA PRO A 222 8.93 0.47 -39.52
C PRO A 222 9.82 0.76 -40.73
N SER A 223 10.90 1.54 -40.56
CA SER A 223 11.85 1.80 -41.66
C SER A 223 12.68 0.56 -41.99
N ALA A 224 13.24 0.47 -43.19
CA ALA A 224 14.21 -0.58 -43.53
C ALA A 224 15.61 -0.24 -43.00
N HIS A 225 16.42 -1.26 -42.68
CA HIS A 225 17.89 -1.13 -42.70
C HIS A 225 18.39 -0.89 -44.14
N THR A 226 19.59 -0.34 -44.27
CA THR A 226 20.37 -0.40 -45.53
C THR A 226 20.92 -1.81 -45.77
N GLN A 227 21.38 -2.10 -46.99
CA GLN A 227 22.21 -3.29 -47.24
C GLN A 227 23.60 -3.11 -46.59
N GLU A 228 24.33 -2.08 -47.01
CA GLU A 228 25.59 -1.62 -46.38
C GLU A 228 25.45 -1.36 -44.87
N VAL A 229 26.41 -1.80 -44.06
CA VAL A 229 26.61 -1.23 -42.71
C VAL A 229 27.22 0.18 -42.83
N ARG A 230 26.72 1.11 -42.00
CA ARG A 230 27.24 2.47 -41.87
C ARG A 230 27.65 2.71 -40.43
N ALA A 231 28.81 3.32 -40.22
CA ALA A 231 29.31 3.62 -38.88
C ALA A 231 28.34 4.57 -38.13
N PRO A 232 28.00 4.32 -36.86
CA PRO A 232 27.22 5.25 -36.05
C PRO A 232 27.92 6.62 -35.92
N MET A 233 27.17 7.71 -35.97
CA MET A 233 27.68 9.06 -35.71
C MET A 233 27.71 9.29 -34.18
N PRO A 234 28.88 9.35 -33.53
CA PRO A 234 28.97 9.43 -32.07
C PRO A 234 28.34 10.71 -31.51
N LEU A 235 28.03 10.68 -30.21
CA LEU A 235 27.58 11.84 -29.45
C LEU A 235 28.74 12.35 -28.59
N ASP A 236 29.47 13.35 -29.08
CA ASP A 236 30.70 13.86 -28.49
C ASP A 236 30.48 14.53 -27.12
N GLY A 237 30.56 13.74 -26.04
CA GLY A 237 30.56 14.20 -24.65
C GLY A 237 29.37 15.05 -24.19
N ALA A 238 28.32 15.15 -25.01
CA ALA A 238 27.31 16.19 -24.89
C ALA A 238 26.49 16.05 -23.60
N ALA A 239 26.28 17.17 -22.90
CA ALA A 239 25.43 17.23 -21.74
C ALA A 239 24.04 16.65 -22.06
N VAL A 240 23.57 15.73 -21.22
CA VAL A 240 22.31 15.02 -21.43
C VAL A 240 21.18 16.05 -21.52
N PRO A 241 20.38 16.08 -22.61
CA PRO A 241 19.47 17.19 -22.88
C PRO A 241 18.42 17.31 -21.79
N VAL A 242 18.39 18.47 -21.13
CA VAL A 242 17.41 18.79 -20.09
C VAL A 242 16.04 19.03 -20.76
N GLY A 243 15.29 17.94 -20.88
CA GLY A 243 13.89 17.93 -21.29
C GLY A 243 13.62 17.71 -22.78
N ILE A 244 12.35 17.42 -23.09
CA ILE A 244 11.90 16.89 -24.38
C ILE A 244 12.12 17.85 -25.55
N ARG A 245 12.06 19.17 -25.32
CA ARG A 245 12.34 20.17 -26.37
C ARG A 245 13.82 20.14 -26.78
N ALA A 246 14.73 20.11 -25.81
CA ALA A 246 16.16 20.01 -26.05
C ALA A 246 16.52 18.68 -26.75
N LEU A 247 15.91 17.56 -26.31
CA LEU A 247 16.09 16.26 -26.96
C LEU A 247 15.59 16.24 -28.41
N ARG A 248 14.41 16.82 -28.70
CA ARG A 248 13.88 16.91 -30.08
C ARG A 248 14.80 17.72 -30.99
N HIS A 249 15.33 18.85 -30.52
CA HIS A 249 16.30 19.65 -31.29
C HIS A 249 17.60 18.85 -31.50
N LEU A 250 18.15 18.24 -30.45
CA LEU A 250 19.36 17.40 -30.53
C LEU A 250 19.22 16.30 -31.59
N VAL A 251 18.12 15.53 -31.57
CA VAL A 251 17.87 14.45 -32.53
C VAL A 251 17.71 15.00 -33.96
N HIS A 252 16.95 16.09 -34.13
CA HIS A 252 16.75 16.74 -35.43
C HIS A 252 18.06 17.21 -36.05
N ASP A 253 18.88 17.92 -35.29
CA ASP A 253 20.12 18.51 -35.79
C ASP A 253 21.20 17.45 -36.03
N ARG A 254 21.23 16.37 -35.22
CA ARG A 254 22.10 15.21 -35.48
C ARG A 254 21.67 14.45 -36.74
N VAL A 255 20.37 14.28 -36.98
CA VAL A 255 19.84 13.72 -38.22
C VAL A 255 20.20 14.58 -39.43
N ARG A 256 20.08 15.92 -39.34
CA ARG A 256 20.51 16.83 -40.41
C ARG A 256 22.01 16.75 -40.69
N ALA A 257 22.85 16.71 -39.64
CA ALA A 257 24.30 16.54 -39.78
C ALA A 257 24.66 15.18 -40.42
N SER A 258 23.99 14.10 -40.02
CA SER A 258 24.17 12.76 -40.60
C SER A 258 23.78 12.71 -42.08
N ILE A 259 22.66 13.33 -42.47
CA ILE A 259 22.27 13.44 -43.88
C ILE A 259 23.28 14.28 -44.67
N ALA A 260 23.75 15.40 -44.13
CA ALA A 260 24.75 16.24 -44.80
C ALA A 260 26.11 15.55 -44.96
N ALA A 261 26.53 14.73 -43.99
CA ALA A 261 27.83 14.04 -44.00
C ALA A 261 27.82 12.68 -44.71
N THR A 262 26.68 11.99 -44.81
CA THR A 262 26.60 10.59 -45.29
C THR A 262 25.47 10.29 -46.27
N GLY A 263 24.54 11.23 -46.47
CA GLY A 263 23.29 10.99 -47.21
C GLY A 263 22.23 10.17 -46.47
N ASP A 264 22.50 9.68 -45.24
CA ASP A 264 21.57 8.88 -44.45
C ASP A 264 21.34 9.47 -43.04
N TRP A 265 20.14 9.27 -42.49
CA TRP A 265 19.75 9.61 -41.12
C TRP A 265 20.09 8.50 -40.12
N ARG A 266 20.26 7.25 -40.57
CA ARG A 266 20.49 6.08 -39.69
C ARG A 266 21.70 6.22 -38.78
N PRO A 267 22.88 6.72 -39.24
CA PRO A 267 24.05 6.90 -38.36
C PRO A 267 23.79 7.75 -37.12
N ALA A 268 22.97 8.80 -37.21
CA ALA A 268 22.58 9.60 -36.04
C ALA A 268 21.70 8.84 -35.05
N ILE A 269 20.72 8.06 -35.53
CA ILE A 269 19.84 7.26 -34.67
C ILE A 269 20.59 6.10 -34.02
N ASP A 270 21.51 5.47 -34.76
CA ASP A 270 22.33 4.38 -34.24
C ASP A 270 23.41 4.88 -33.27
N GLY A 271 23.94 6.09 -33.47
CA GLY A 271 24.90 6.74 -32.58
C GLY A 271 24.31 7.21 -31.25
N LEU A 272 22.99 7.49 -31.20
CA LEU A 272 22.30 7.77 -29.95
C LEU A 272 22.15 6.53 -29.05
N ARG A 273 22.25 5.30 -29.60
CA ARG A 273 21.92 4.06 -28.88
C ARG A 273 22.63 3.89 -27.52
N PRO A 274 23.96 4.10 -27.37
CA PRO A 274 24.64 3.96 -26.08
C PRO A 274 24.12 4.92 -25.00
N HIS A 275 23.57 6.06 -25.43
CA HIS A 275 23.11 7.14 -24.55
C HIS A 275 21.61 7.07 -24.25
N THR A 276 20.83 6.25 -24.97
CA THR A 276 19.36 6.16 -24.84
C THR A 276 18.85 6.03 -23.41
N GLN A 277 19.48 5.17 -22.60
CA GLN A 277 19.06 4.94 -21.20
C GLN A 277 19.44 6.10 -20.28
N ALA A 278 20.59 6.74 -20.50
CA ALA A 278 21.00 7.92 -19.75
C ALA A 278 20.09 9.12 -20.06
N ILE A 279 19.76 9.31 -21.34
CA ILE A 279 18.78 10.30 -21.81
C ILE A 279 17.41 10.03 -21.18
N TRP A 280 16.91 8.79 -21.25
CA TRP A 280 15.63 8.41 -20.66
C TRP A 280 15.60 8.64 -19.14
N ALA A 281 16.66 8.27 -18.42
CA ALA A 281 16.78 8.47 -16.98
C ALA A 281 16.79 9.97 -16.60
N ALA A 282 17.42 10.82 -17.40
CA ALA A 282 17.50 12.27 -17.15
C ALA A 282 16.22 13.05 -17.50
N LEU A 283 15.36 12.54 -18.40
CA LEU A 283 14.10 13.21 -18.73
C LEU A 283 13.15 13.25 -17.52
N PRO A 284 12.52 14.40 -17.21
CA PRO A 284 11.41 14.50 -16.27
C PRO A 284 10.23 13.60 -16.67
N GLU A 285 9.41 13.17 -15.70
CA GLU A 285 8.32 12.23 -15.98
C GLU A 285 7.27 12.80 -16.97
N ALA A 286 6.97 14.10 -16.88
CA ALA A 286 6.10 14.78 -17.84
C ALA A 286 6.62 14.71 -19.29
N ASP A 287 7.93 14.82 -19.45
CA ASP A 287 8.62 14.78 -20.75
C ASP A 287 8.73 13.37 -21.31
N ARG A 288 8.98 12.37 -20.44
CA ARG A 288 8.85 10.95 -20.80
C ARG A 288 7.42 10.61 -21.23
N ARG A 289 6.41 11.10 -20.50
CA ARG A 289 4.98 10.94 -20.84
C ARG A 289 4.64 11.59 -22.18
N GLU A 290 5.22 12.76 -22.49
CA GLU A 290 5.06 13.37 -23.81
C GLU A 290 5.76 12.55 -24.91
N PHE A 291 6.99 12.09 -24.69
CA PHE A 291 7.72 11.25 -25.63
C PHE A 291 6.92 9.98 -25.99
N LEU A 292 6.40 9.23 -25.01
CA LEU A 292 5.57 8.04 -25.26
C LEU A 292 4.32 8.36 -26.11
N ARG A 293 3.72 9.54 -25.89
CA ARG A 293 2.49 9.97 -26.57
C ARG A 293 2.71 10.52 -27.98
N ARG A 294 3.83 11.20 -28.24
CA ARG A 294 4.08 11.95 -29.50
C ARG A 294 5.21 11.39 -30.36
N ASP A 295 6.29 10.91 -29.76
CA ASP A 295 7.55 10.64 -30.47
C ASP A 295 7.90 9.15 -30.55
N LEU A 296 7.54 8.35 -29.53
CA LEU A 296 7.87 6.91 -29.44
C LEU A 296 7.56 6.16 -30.74
N ARG A 297 6.39 6.38 -31.36
CA ARG A 297 6.04 5.66 -32.59
C ARG A 297 6.95 6.01 -33.77
N ARG A 298 7.48 7.24 -33.84
CA ARG A 298 8.46 7.66 -34.84
C ARG A 298 9.85 7.10 -34.52
N TRP A 299 10.24 7.14 -33.25
CA TRP A 299 11.46 6.53 -32.74
C TRP A 299 11.50 5.02 -33.03
N ASP A 300 10.44 4.27 -32.70
CA ASP A 300 10.31 2.85 -33.02
C ASP A 300 10.48 2.55 -34.50
N ASN A 301 9.88 3.33 -35.39
CA ASN A 301 10.07 3.11 -36.82
C ASN A 301 11.53 3.33 -37.26
N ALA A 302 12.20 4.32 -36.67
CA ALA A 302 13.58 4.67 -36.97
C ALA A 302 14.62 3.73 -36.30
N ARG A 303 14.28 3.10 -35.18
CA ARG A 303 15.16 2.26 -34.32
C ARG A 303 14.91 0.76 -34.47
N HIS A 304 13.65 0.34 -34.63
CA HIS A 304 13.21 -1.06 -34.75
C HIS A 304 12.90 -1.40 -36.22
N ARG A 305 13.95 -1.36 -37.04
CA ARG A 305 13.88 -1.45 -38.51
C ARG A 305 13.61 -2.87 -39.02
N MET A 306 12.98 -2.96 -40.20
CA MET A 306 12.88 -4.21 -40.97
C MET A 306 14.24 -4.62 -41.56
N ALA A 307 14.49 -5.92 -41.68
CA ALA A 307 15.54 -6.45 -42.55
C ALA A 307 15.28 -6.06 -44.03
N PRO A 308 16.30 -5.80 -44.86
CA PRO A 308 16.11 -5.29 -46.22
C PRO A 308 15.22 -6.20 -47.09
N ALA A 309 15.40 -7.53 -47.00
CA ALA A 309 14.58 -8.50 -47.74
C ALA A 309 13.09 -8.42 -47.35
N VAL A 310 12.78 -8.37 -46.05
CA VAL A 310 11.41 -8.25 -45.53
C VAL A 310 10.78 -6.91 -45.95
N ALA A 311 11.56 -5.82 -45.96
CA ALA A 311 11.10 -4.52 -46.45
C ALA A 311 10.78 -4.55 -47.96
N ALA A 312 11.55 -5.30 -48.77
CA ALA A 312 11.26 -5.52 -50.17
C ALA A 312 9.96 -6.32 -50.36
N THR A 313 9.76 -7.42 -49.60
CA THR A 313 8.51 -8.20 -49.62
C THR A 313 7.29 -7.34 -49.28
N ILE A 314 7.35 -6.56 -48.20
CA ILE A 314 6.26 -5.64 -47.80
C ILE A 314 6.04 -4.53 -48.85
N THR A 315 7.08 -4.10 -49.57
CA THR A 315 6.92 -3.13 -50.67
C THR A 315 6.24 -3.76 -51.87
N GLY A 316 6.66 -4.96 -52.28
CA GLY A 316 6.04 -5.74 -53.37
C GLY A 316 4.55 -5.97 -53.16
N LEU A 317 4.19 -6.53 -52.00
CA LEU A 317 2.79 -6.76 -51.60
C LEU A 317 1.94 -5.47 -51.64
N ARG A 318 2.52 -4.30 -51.37
CA ARG A 318 1.82 -3.01 -51.46
C ARG A 318 1.67 -2.54 -52.91
N SER A 319 2.68 -2.69 -53.76
CA SER A 319 2.58 -2.37 -55.19
C SER A 319 1.65 -3.31 -55.97
N GLU A 320 1.54 -4.56 -55.54
CA GLU A 320 0.61 -5.56 -56.09
C GLU A 320 -0.85 -5.36 -55.60
N GLY A 321 -1.11 -4.40 -54.70
CA GLY A 321 -2.42 -4.20 -54.08
C GLY A 321 -2.82 -5.29 -53.07
N ARG A 322 -1.93 -6.25 -52.77
CA ARG A 322 -2.15 -7.36 -51.84
C ARG A 322 -2.05 -6.97 -50.36
N LEU A 323 -1.44 -5.81 -50.06
CA LEU A 323 -1.36 -5.24 -48.72
C LEU A 323 -1.74 -3.74 -48.75
N ALA A 324 -2.87 -3.40 -48.16
CA ALA A 324 -3.29 -2.01 -47.92
C ALA A 324 -2.85 -1.57 -46.51
N ILE A 325 -2.36 -0.32 -46.38
CA ILE A 325 -1.98 0.25 -45.08
C ILE A 325 -2.87 1.46 -44.78
N ALA A 326 -3.61 1.42 -43.66
CA ALA A 326 -4.57 2.44 -43.25
C ALA A 326 -4.14 3.21 -41.99
N ALA A 327 -4.49 4.50 -41.93
CA ALA A 327 -4.17 5.42 -40.84
C ALA A 327 -5.40 5.69 -39.94
N GLU A 328 -5.90 4.67 -39.26
CA GLU A 328 -7.21 4.70 -38.59
C GLU A 328 -7.15 4.26 -37.12
N HIS A 329 -8.19 4.61 -36.37
CA HIS A 329 -8.38 4.07 -35.03
C HIS A 329 -8.88 2.61 -35.10
N PRO A 330 -8.34 1.66 -34.30
CA PRO A 330 -8.75 0.26 -34.32
C PRO A 330 -10.26 0.01 -34.30
N SER A 331 -11.00 0.76 -33.50
CA SER A 331 -12.47 0.64 -33.39
C SER A 331 -13.22 1.05 -34.66
N VAL A 332 -12.65 1.95 -35.47
CA VAL A 332 -13.22 2.41 -36.75
C VAL A 332 -12.92 1.39 -37.84
N ALA A 333 -11.64 0.98 -37.96
CA ALA A 333 -11.22 -0.05 -38.91
C ALA A 333 -12.01 -1.36 -38.74
N ILE A 334 -12.27 -1.77 -37.48
CA ILE A 334 -13.13 -2.92 -37.15
C ILE A 334 -14.60 -2.72 -37.58
N ALA A 335 -15.10 -1.49 -37.57
CA ALA A 335 -16.49 -1.20 -37.92
C ALA A 335 -16.73 -1.13 -39.44
N ILE A 336 -15.69 -0.79 -40.22
CA ILE A 336 -15.72 -0.76 -41.69
C ILE A 336 -15.16 -2.04 -42.35
N ALA A 337 -14.54 -2.94 -41.57
CA ALA A 337 -14.04 -4.22 -42.07
C ALA A 337 -15.16 -5.08 -42.67
N GLU A 338 -14.85 -5.79 -43.76
CA GLU A 338 -15.81 -6.66 -44.44
C GLU A 338 -16.40 -7.72 -43.48
N PRO A 339 -17.72 -7.95 -43.51
CA PRO A 339 -18.34 -9.02 -42.72
C PRO A 339 -17.68 -10.37 -42.96
N GLY A 340 -17.22 -10.99 -41.87
CA GLY A 340 -16.46 -12.26 -41.91
C GLY A 340 -14.95 -12.11 -41.87
N SER A 341 -14.39 -10.89 -41.94
CA SER A 341 -12.93 -10.66 -41.81
C SER A 341 -12.32 -11.32 -40.57
N TRP A 342 -11.16 -11.94 -40.74
CA TRP A 342 -10.27 -12.26 -39.63
C TRP A 342 -9.68 -10.96 -39.07
N ILE A 343 -9.65 -10.83 -37.75
CA ILE A 343 -9.11 -9.65 -37.05
C ILE A 343 -7.90 -10.12 -36.23
N VAL A 344 -6.70 -9.71 -36.62
CA VAL A 344 -5.44 -10.16 -35.99
C VAL A 344 -4.82 -9.05 -35.17
N ASN A 345 -4.66 -9.29 -33.87
CA ASN A 345 -4.09 -8.32 -32.92
C ASN A 345 -2.57 -8.29 -33.02
N THR A 346 -2.01 -7.18 -33.48
CA THR A 346 -0.56 -6.95 -33.59
C THR A 346 -0.15 -5.60 -32.97
N THR A 347 -0.95 -5.07 -32.04
CA THR A 347 -0.72 -3.74 -31.43
C THR A 347 0.54 -3.64 -30.56
N GLY A 348 1.28 -4.74 -30.41
CA GLY A 348 2.40 -4.87 -29.47
C GLY A 348 1.94 -5.35 -28.10
N PRO A 349 2.88 -5.85 -27.28
CA PRO A 349 2.59 -6.36 -25.95
C PRO A 349 2.05 -5.26 -25.04
N ASP A 350 1.13 -5.61 -24.14
CA ASP A 350 0.64 -4.68 -23.14
C ASP A 350 1.79 -4.25 -22.21
N PRO A 351 2.09 -2.94 -22.06
CA PRO A 351 3.11 -2.49 -21.13
C PRO A 351 2.60 -2.49 -19.67
N ASP A 352 1.29 -2.48 -19.45
CA ASP A 352 0.70 -2.50 -18.11
C ASP A 352 0.72 -3.93 -17.53
N LEU A 353 1.62 -4.17 -16.58
CA LEU A 353 1.70 -5.45 -15.87
C LEU A 353 0.65 -5.58 -14.76
N ALA A 354 0.09 -4.48 -14.24
CA ALA A 354 -0.95 -4.54 -13.21
C ALA A 354 -2.29 -5.03 -13.79
N GLY A 355 -2.54 -4.74 -15.07
CA GLY A 355 -3.65 -5.31 -15.85
C GLY A 355 -3.43 -6.75 -16.38
N SER A 356 -2.31 -7.39 -16.06
CA SER A 356 -1.95 -8.72 -16.59
C SER A 356 -2.90 -9.85 -16.14
N THR A 357 -2.98 -10.91 -16.96
CA THR A 357 -3.66 -12.18 -16.65
C THR A 357 -2.69 -13.31 -16.24
N ASN A 358 -1.39 -13.00 -16.12
CA ASN A 358 -0.34 -13.92 -15.74
C ASN A 358 -0.36 -14.14 -14.21
N PRO A 359 -0.54 -15.38 -13.71
CA PRO A 359 -0.81 -15.63 -12.29
C PRO A 359 0.34 -15.21 -11.38
N ILE A 360 1.60 -15.34 -11.83
CA ILE A 360 2.77 -14.86 -11.07
C ILE A 360 2.73 -13.34 -10.94
N ILE A 361 2.40 -12.62 -12.03
CA ILE A 361 2.35 -11.15 -12.01
C ILE A 361 1.24 -10.68 -11.06
N GLN A 362 0.04 -11.26 -11.18
CA GLN A 362 -1.09 -10.97 -10.29
C GLN A 362 -0.77 -11.27 -8.82
N GLN A 363 -0.18 -12.43 -8.51
CA GLN A 363 0.18 -12.82 -7.15
C GLN A 363 1.26 -11.92 -6.54
N LEU A 364 2.26 -11.50 -7.33
CA LEU A 364 3.29 -10.58 -6.86
C LEU A 364 2.73 -9.18 -6.56
N PHE A 365 1.83 -8.66 -7.41
CA PHE A 365 1.12 -7.39 -7.13
C PHE A 365 0.23 -7.51 -5.89
N ALA A 366 -0.56 -8.58 -5.77
CA ALA A 366 -1.46 -8.81 -4.62
C ALA A 366 -0.69 -9.00 -3.30
N ALA A 367 0.49 -9.63 -3.33
CA ALA A 367 1.39 -9.72 -2.18
C ALA A 367 2.12 -8.38 -1.86
N GLY A 368 2.02 -7.38 -2.74
CA GLY A 368 2.77 -6.13 -2.66
C GLY A 368 4.26 -6.27 -2.96
N LEU A 369 4.71 -7.40 -3.53
CA LEU A 369 6.11 -7.72 -3.80
C LEU A 369 6.65 -7.05 -5.08
N VAL A 370 5.79 -6.43 -5.88
CA VAL A 370 6.15 -5.61 -7.03
C VAL A 370 5.23 -4.38 -7.14
N THR A 371 5.73 -3.31 -7.74
CA THR A 371 4.91 -2.16 -8.18
C THR A 371 5.07 -1.87 -9.67
N ALA A 372 4.13 -1.14 -10.24
CA ALA A 372 4.16 -0.72 -11.63
C ALA A 372 5.36 0.22 -11.87
N GLY A 373 6.06 0.03 -12.99
CA GLY A 373 7.20 0.89 -13.33
C GLY A 373 6.77 2.30 -13.75
N PRO A 374 7.75 3.22 -13.92
CA PRO A 374 7.47 4.59 -14.30
C PRO A 374 6.52 4.68 -15.50
N LEU A 375 5.52 5.56 -15.38
CA LEU A 375 4.44 5.77 -16.37
C LEU A 375 3.43 4.61 -16.48
N GLY A 376 3.37 3.71 -15.49
CA GLY A 376 2.46 2.56 -15.49
C GLY A 376 2.90 1.45 -16.46
N MET A 377 4.19 1.39 -16.77
CA MET A 377 4.77 0.39 -17.68
C MET A 377 5.73 -0.50 -16.92
N GLY A 378 5.70 -1.81 -17.19
CA GLY A 378 6.60 -2.77 -16.57
C GLY A 378 6.48 -2.82 -15.04
N TRP A 379 7.54 -3.26 -14.39
CA TRP A 379 7.74 -3.16 -12.95
C TRP A 379 8.79 -2.10 -12.62
N ALA A 380 8.62 -1.41 -11.49
CA ALA A 380 9.67 -0.55 -10.98
C ALA A 380 10.87 -1.40 -10.55
N THR A 381 12.08 -0.94 -10.89
CA THR A 381 13.31 -1.65 -10.55
C THR A 381 14.39 -0.68 -10.06
N THR A 382 15.45 -1.22 -9.46
CA THR A 382 16.74 -0.52 -9.33
C THR A 382 17.42 -0.36 -10.70
N GLY A 383 18.54 0.36 -10.75
CA GLY A 383 19.36 0.48 -11.98
C GLY A 383 19.87 -0.87 -12.50
N ASP A 384 20.13 -1.83 -11.61
CA ASP A 384 20.61 -3.18 -11.89
C ASP A 384 19.51 -4.27 -12.02
N GLY A 385 18.23 -3.91 -11.87
CA GLY A 385 17.11 -4.81 -12.19
C GLY A 385 16.52 -5.58 -11.01
N GLN A 386 16.89 -5.24 -9.78
CA GLN A 386 16.21 -5.69 -8.58
C GLN A 386 14.78 -5.12 -8.56
N LEU A 387 13.78 -5.94 -8.27
CA LEU A 387 12.37 -5.53 -8.28
C LEU A 387 12.04 -4.63 -7.10
N ARG A 388 11.21 -3.60 -7.33
CA ARG A 388 10.69 -2.73 -6.26
C ARG A 388 9.27 -3.14 -5.90
N ASP A 389 9.02 -3.28 -4.61
CA ASP A 389 7.72 -3.58 -4.01
C ASP A 389 6.68 -2.46 -4.23
N ALA A 390 5.44 -2.69 -3.79
CA ALA A 390 4.33 -1.71 -3.86
C ALA A 390 4.62 -0.36 -3.19
N TYR A 391 5.71 -0.23 -2.43
CA TYR A 391 6.11 0.99 -1.71
C TYR A 391 7.17 1.81 -2.47
N GLY A 392 7.87 1.15 -3.39
CA GLY A 392 8.98 1.69 -4.17
C GLY A 392 10.35 1.11 -3.77
N GLU A 393 10.40 0.05 -2.98
CA GLU A 393 11.59 -0.42 -2.27
C GLU A 393 12.12 -1.76 -2.82
N ALA A 394 13.45 -1.87 -3.03
CA ALA A 394 14.10 -2.93 -3.80
C ALA A 394 14.19 -4.33 -3.12
N VAL A 395 13.23 -5.22 -3.39
CA VAL A 395 13.04 -6.56 -2.81
C VAL A 395 14.28 -7.47 -2.94
N PRO A 396 14.86 -8.05 -1.86
CA PRO A 396 16.10 -8.82 -1.92
C PRO A 396 15.89 -10.22 -2.48
N GLY A 397 16.78 -10.66 -3.37
CA GLY A 397 16.64 -11.96 -4.02
C GLY A 397 15.51 -12.01 -5.04
N LEU A 398 14.92 -10.88 -5.44
CA LEU A 398 13.90 -10.83 -6.50
C LEU A 398 14.34 -9.84 -7.58
N TRP A 399 14.65 -10.37 -8.75
CA TRP A 399 15.26 -9.65 -9.86
C TRP A 399 14.44 -9.86 -11.14
N THR A 400 14.60 -8.97 -12.11
CA THR A 400 13.99 -9.12 -13.44
C THR A 400 14.84 -8.44 -14.50
N LEU A 401 14.65 -8.77 -15.78
CA LEU A 401 15.39 -8.18 -16.89
C LEU A 401 14.56 -8.14 -18.18
N GLY A 402 14.95 -7.26 -19.10
CA GLY A 402 14.31 -7.16 -20.40
C GLY A 402 12.96 -6.43 -20.35
N SER A 403 11.94 -6.98 -21.00
CA SER A 403 10.61 -6.36 -21.21
C SER A 403 9.93 -5.87 -19.95
N THR A 404 10.04 -6.62 -18.86
CA THR A 404 9.49 -6.28 -17.54
C THR A 404 10.07 -5.00 -16.94
N ARG A 405 11.21 -4.50 -17.45
CA ARG A 405 11.82 -3.23 -17.02
C ARG A 405 11.47 -2.04 -17.90
N ARG A 406 10.54 -2.19 -18.86
CA ARG A 406 10.03 -1.08 -19.67
C ARG A 406 9.49 0.02 -18.74
N GLY A 407 9.72 1.28 -19.07
CA GLY A 407 9.35 2.43 -18.20
C GLY A 407 10.51 2.85 -17.29
N GLN A 408 11.15 1.90 -16.60
CA GLN A 408 12.44 2.16 -15.95
C GLN A 408 13.55 2.34 -17.00
N LEU A 409 13.55 1.47 -18.00
CA LEU A 409 14.36 1.56 -19.22
C LEU A 409 13.46 1.82 -20.43
N LEU A 410 13.97 2.52 -21.44
CA LEU A 410 13.28 2.68 -22.72
C LEU A 410 13.53 1.46 -23.61
N GLU A 411 14.79 1.24 -23.97
CA GLU A 411 15.22 0.18 -24.89
C GLU A 411 15.57 -1.10 -24.13
N THR A 412 14.60 -2.00 -23.94
CA THR A 412 14.79 -3.19 -23.08
C THR A 412 14.14 -4.47 -23.64
N THR A 413 13.72 -4.46 -24.91
CA THR A 413 13.03 -5.61 -25.55
C THR A 413 13.82 -6.28 -26.68
N ALA A 414 15.05 -5.85 -26.97
CA ALA A 414 15.91 -6.42 -27.99
C ALA A 414 17.16 -7.08 -27.39
N VAL A 415 17.74 -8.05 -28.11
CA VAL A 415 18.83 -8.91 -27.61
C VAL A 415 20.09 -8.15 -27.17
N PRO A 416 20.60 -7.12 -27.88
CA PRO A 416 21.78 -6.36 -27.42
C PRO A 416 21.58 -5.74 -26.05
N GLU A 417 20.37 -5.25 -25.77
CA GLU A 417 19.98 -4.62 -24.52
C GLU A 417 19.60 -5.66 -23.43
N ILE A 418 19.09 -6.84 -23.79
CA ILE A 418 18.81 -7.94 -22.87
C ILE A 418 20.11 -8.64 -22.42
N ARG A 419 21.06 -8.93 -23.32
CA ARG A 419 22.32 -9.61 -22.97
C ARG A 419 23.19 -8.78 -22.03
N ALA A 420 23.18 -7.45 -22.20
CA ALA A 420 23.91 -6.55 -21.32
C ALA A 420 23.36 -6.58 -19.89
N GLN A 421 22.02 -6.65 -19.76
CA GLN A 421 21.37 -6.88 -18.46
C GLN A 421 21.66 -8.27 -17.90
N ALA A 422 21.62 -9.31 -18.72
CA ALA A 422 21.91 -10.68 -18.30
C ALA A 422 23.35 -10.84 -17.76
N ALA A 423 24.34 -10.29 -18.46
CA ALA A 423 25.74 -10.30 -18.03
C ALA A 423 25.95 -9.50 -16.73
N ALA A 424 25.42 -8.28 -16.65
CA ALA A 424 25.54 -7.44 -15.46
C ALA A 424 24.82 -8.02 -14.23
N LEU A 425 23.68 -8.68 -14.43
CA LEU A 425 22.94 -9.38 -13.38
C LEU A 425 23.66 -10.66 -12.94
N ALA A 426 24.21 -11.43 -13.89
CA ALA A 426 24.95 -12.65 -13.59
C ALA A 426 26.21 -12.38 -12.75
N ALA A 427 27.00 -11.36 -13.09
CA ALA A 427 28.15 -10.94 -12.28
C ALA A 427 27.73 -10.56 -10.85
N ARG A 428 26.71 -9.71 -10.71
CA ARG A 428 26.16 -9.30 -9.41
C ARG A 428 25.61 -10.44 -8.55
N LEU A 429 25.26 -11.57 -9.15
CA LEU A 429 24.72 -12.74 -8.44
C LEU A 429 25.77 -13.83 -8.21
N ALA A 430 26.83 -13.91 -9.04
CA ALA A 430 27.97 -14.80 -8.83
C ALA A 430 28.83 -14.37 -7.62
N ASP A 431 28.99 -13.05 -7.41
CA ASP A 431 29.82 -12.51 -6.33
C ASP A 431 29.14 -12.47 -4.95
N ARG A 432 27.85 -12.84 -4.84
CA ARG A 432 27.12 -12.84 -3.55
C ARG A 432 27.44 -14.11 -2.74
N PRO A 433 28.05 -14.01 -1.55
CA PRO A 433 28.17 -15.17 -0.66
C PRO A 433 26.77 -15.60 -0.20
N ALA A 434 26.53 -16.91 -0.08
CA ALA A 434 25.20 -17.48 0.14
C ALA A 434 24.44 -16.90 1.37
N ALA A 435 25.18 -16.45 2.40
CA ALA A 435 24.60 -15.80 3.58
C ALA A 435 24.05 -14.38 3.31
N ALA A 436 24.58 -13.64 2.32
CA ALA A 436 24.19 -12.27 2.01
C ALA A 436 22.86 -12.13 1.21
N SER A 437 22.15 -13.24 1.01
CA SER A 437 20.78 -13.25 0.48
C SER A 437 19.72 -13.15 1.60
N ALA A 438 20.09 -13.53 2.82
CA ALA A 438 19.19 -13.64 3.98
C ALA A 438 19.05 -12.34 4.81
N ALA A 439 19.24 -11.16 4.20
CA ALA A 439 19.18 -9.89 4.93
C ALA A 439 18.57 -8.72 4.14
N ARG A 440 17.90 -7.84 4.90
CA ARG A 440 17.48 -6.47 4.54
C ARG A 440 16.64 -6.34 3.27
N GLY A 441 15.36 -6.71 3.42
CA GLY A 441 14.31 -6.03 2.67
C GLY A 441 14.38 -4.53 2.95
N PRO A 442 14.50 -3.67 1.93
CA PRO A 442 13.83 -2.37 1.97
C PRO A 442 12.31 -2.63 1.93
N ARG A 443 11.49 -1.66 2.36
CA ARG A 443 10.17 -1.96 2.94
C ARG A 443 9.09 -0.90 2.58
N VAL A 444 7.88 -1.33 2.17
CA VAL A 444 6.64 -0.79 2.85
C VAL A 444 6.98 -1.27 4.25
N ARG A 445 7.32 -0.31 5.10
CA ARG A 445 7.34 -0.50 6.53
C ARG A 445 5.91 -0.82 6.98
N ARG A 446 5.57 -2.12 6.89
CA ARG A 446 4.64 -2.83 7.76
C ARG A 446 4.40 -2.04 9.04
N ASP A 447 3.27 -1.33 9.21
CA ASP A 447 2.90 -0.98 10.58
C ASP A 447 2.60 -2.26 11.36
N GLN A 448 2.50 -2.14 12.68
CA GLN A 448 2.25 -3.27 13.57
C GLN A 448 0.97 -4.10 13.24
N TYR A 449 0.03 -3.57 12.44
CA TYR A 449 -1.19 -4.29 12.00
C TYR A 449 -1.12 -4.84 10.57
N GLY A 450 -0.03 -4.57 9.85
CA GLY A 450 0.18 -5.04 8.48
C GLY A 450 -0.37 -4.12 7.40
N LEU A 451 -0.68 -2.85 7.71
CA LEU A 451 -1.17 -1.87 6.75
C LEU A 451 -0.06 -1.07 6.06
N ALA A 452 -0.43 -0.41 4.95
CA ALA A 452 0.48 0.45 4.22
C ALA A 452 0.92 1.67 5.04
N VAL A 453 2.22 1.98 5.03
CA VAL A 453 2.77 3.24 5.52
C VAL A 453 3.69 3.82 4.44
N LEU A 454 3.39 5.04 3.98
CA LEU A 454 4.00 5.66 2.82
C LEU A 454 4.74 6.95 3.20
N GLY A 455 5.94 6.80 3.77
CA GLY A 455 6.82 7.88 4.19
C GLY A 455 8.26 7.40 4.35
N ALA A 456 9.19 8.27 4.73
CA ALA A 456 10.56 7.89 5.08
C ALA A 456 10.59 6.89 6.25
N ALA A 457 11.51 5.92 6.22
CA ALA A 457 11.50 4.81 7.19
C ALA A 457 11.56 5.28 8.66
N ARG A 458 12.38 6.29 8.95
CA ARG A 458 12.56 6.90 10.28
C ARG A 458 11.34 7.73 10.71
N ALA A 459 10.77 8.51 9.79
CA ALA A 459 9.48 9.19 10.03
C ALA A 459 8.36 8.18 10.35
N ALA A 460 8.33 7.05 9.64
CA ALA A 460 7.37 5.98 9.88
C ALA A 460 7.64 5.18 11.17
N GLU A 461 8.88 5.12 11.66
CA GLU A 461 9.19 4.61 13.01
C GLU A 461 8.61 5.53 14.11
N HIS A 462 8.72 6.85 13.94
CA HIS A 462 8.06 7.82 14.82
C HIS A 462 6.52 7.76 14.73
N PHE A 463 5.96 7.44 13.57
CA PHE A 463 4.50 7.24 13.41
C PHE A 463 3.99 5.99 14.15
N ASP A 464 4.69 4.86 14.08
CA ASP A 464 4.30 3.67 14.87
C ASP A 464 4.50 3.87 16.37
N ASP A 465 5.50 4.66 16.80
CA ASP A 465 5.62 5.08 18.20
C ASP A 465 4.41 5.95 18.61
N ALA A 466 3.97 6.88 17.76
CA ALA A 466 2.75 7.66 18.01
C ALA A 466 1.48 6.78 18.10
N VAL A 467 1.26 5.87 17.14
CA VAL A 467 0.12 4.94 17.16
C VAL A 467 0.22 4.00 18.36
N GLY A 468 1.40 3.44 18.63
CA GLY A 468 1.67 2.57 19.77
C GLY A 468 1.41 3.24 21.12
N ARG A 469 1.65 4.56 21.23
CA ARG A 469 1.27 5.36 22.41
C ARG A 469 -0.24 5.51 22.53
N VAL A 470 -0.92 5.89 21.45
CA VAL A 470 -2.39 6.06 21.45
C VAL A 470 -3.11 4.78 21.86
N LEU A 471 -2.72 3.63 21.30
CA LEU A 471 -3.37 2.35 21.59
C LEU A 471 -3.09 1.84 23.02
N ARG A 472 -1.96 2.25 23.63
CA ARG A 472 -1.66 2.05 25.06
C ARG A 472 -2.27 3.11 25.98
N VAL A 473 -2.89 4.17 25.44
CA VAL A 473 -3.32 5.36 26.19
C VAL A 473 -2.14 6.01 26.93
N GLN A 474 -1.04 6.30 26.20
CA GLN A 474 0.21 6.89 26.71
C GLN A 474 0.49 8.29 26.17
N GLN A 475 1.26 9.06 26.95
CA GLN A 475 1.75 10.38 26.56
C GLN A 475 2.80 10.34 25.43
N GLY A 476 2.96 11.48 24.75
CA GLY A 476 3.99 11.70 23.74
C GLY A 476 3.57 11.48 22.29
N ALA A 477 2.34 11.01 22.02
CA ALA A 477 1.86 10.75 20.65
C ALA A 477 1.95 11.99 19.73
N GLY A 478 1.64 13.19 20.25
CA GLY A 478 1.78 14.45 19.51
C GLY A 478 3.24 14.73 19.12
N ALA A 479 4.16 14.65 20.08
CA ALA A 479 5.59 14.85 19.85
C ALA A 479 6.19 13.82 18.88
N ALA A 480 5.69 12.58 18.89
CA ALA A 480 6.07 11.54 17.94
C ALA A 480 5.54 11.82 16.52
N LEU A 481 4.34 12.41 16.37
CA LEU A 481 3.83 12.88 15.07
C LEU A 481 4.57 14.13 14.56
N ASP A 482 4.95 15.03 15.47
CA ASP A 482 5.76 16.22 15.14
C ASP A 482 7.19 15.80 14.72
N ALA A 483 7.77 14.77 15.34
CA ALA A 483 9.01 14.14 14.89
C ALA A 483 8.84 13.44 13.53
N ALA A 484 7.75 12.69 13.32
CA ALA A 484 7.47 12.03 12.04
C ALA A 484 7.33 13.03 10.89
N THR A 485 6.61 14.13 11.11
CA THR A 485 6.37 15.17 10.09
C THR A 485 7.55 16.14 9.93
N GLY A 486 8.43 16.28 10.93
CA GLY A 486 9.72 16.97 10.80
C GLY A 486 10.75 16.17 9.99
N GLU A 487 10.79 14.85 10.16
CA GLU A 487 11.67 13.94 9.39
C GLU A 487 11.18 13.71 7.96
N ASP A 488 9.86 13.72 7.72
CA ASP A 488 9.26 13.68 6.38
C ASP A 488 8.02 14.61 6.29
N PRO A 489 8.19 15.87 5.87
CA PRO A 489 7.09 16.81 5.68
C PRO A 489 6.05 16.36 4.64
N SER A 490 6.38 15.40 3.77
CA SER A 490 5.47 14.82 2.76
C SER A 490 4.65 13.64 3.28
N PHE A 491 4.81 13.26 4.54
CA PHE A 491 4.15 12.09 5.15
C PHE A 491 2.68 12.37 5.52
N ALA A 492 1.83 12.41 4.49
CA ALA A 492 0.42 12.77 4.58
C ALA A 492 -0.40 11.95 5.61
N LEU A 493 -0.01 10.70 5.88
CA LEU A 493 -0.66 9.85 6.87
C LEU A 493 -0.44 10.38 8.31
N ALA A 494 0.76 10.82 8.64
CA ALA A 494 1.07 11.39 9.96
C ALA A 494 0.32 12.72 10.18
N HIS A 495 0.27 13.60 9.17
CA HIS A 495 -0.53 14.83 9.22
C HIS A 495 -2.03 14.55 9.39
N ALA A 496 -2.59 13.59 8.64
CA ALA A 496 -4.00 13.21 8.75
C ALA A 496 -4.34 12.63 10.14
N VAL A 497 -3.45 11.82 10.71
CA VAL A 497 -3.57 11.31 12.07
C VAL A 497 -3.45 12.43 13.11
N ARG A 498 -2.53 13.39 12.93
CA ARG A 498 -2.43 14.57 13.82
C ARG A 498 -3.72 15.37 13.85
N ALA A 499 -4.35 15.59 12.69
CA ALA A 499 -5.63 16.28 12.59
C ALA A 499 -6.78 15.50 13.27
N LEU A 500 -6.78 14.16 13.17
CA LEU A 500 -7.75 13.30 13.87
C LEU A 500 -7.57 13.37 15.40
N LEU A 501 -6.35 13.19 15.89
CA LEU A 501 -6.09 13.22 17.34
C LEU A 501 -6.34 14.60 17.96
N ALA A 502 -6.13 15.68 17.20
CA ALA A 502 -6.44 17.04 17.66
C ALA A 502 -7.96 17.32 17.71
N VAL A 503 -8.76 16.85 16.75
CA VAL A 503 -10.24 17.05 16.81
C VAL A 503 -10.93 16.14 17.84
N GLU A 504 -10.34 14.99 18.17
CA GLU A 504 -10.81 14.13 19.28
C GLU A 504 -10.24 14.52 20.66
N GLY A 505 -9.39 15.56 20.75
CA GLY A 505 -8.83 16.06 22.02
C GLY A 505 -7.75 15.18 22.66
N VAL A 506 -7.11 14.29 21.88
CA VAL A 506 -6.05 13.36 22.34
C VAL A 506 -4.66 14.01 22.33
N ILE A 507 -4.47 15.05 21.52
CA ILE A 507 -3.25 15.88 21.50
C ILE A 507 -3.62 17.35 21.29
N ASP A 508 -2.80 18.26 21.80
CA ASP A 508 -2.94 19.67 21.50
C ASP A 508 -2.59 19.98 20.03
N GLY A 509 -3.37 20.86 19.39
CA GLY A 509 -3.06 21.41 18.09
C GLY A 509 -4.27 21.95 17.31
N ASP A 510 -3.97 22.71 16.26
CA ASP A 510 -4.95 23.20 15.29
C ASP A 510 -5.29 22.08 14.28
N ALA A 511 -6.43 21.41 14.47
CA ALA A 511 -6.89 20.34 13.60
C ALA A 511 -7.18 20.80 12.15
N PRO A 512 -7.82 21.96 11.89
CA PRO A 512 -7.89 22.57 10.56
C PRO A 512 -6.52 22.79 9.88
N ALA A 513 -5.50 23.25 10.60
CA ALA A 513 -4.16 23.46 10.05
C ALA A 513 -3.48 22.13 9.70
N ALA A 514 -3.50 21.15 10.62
CA ALA A 514 -2.95 19.81 10.38
C ALA A 514 -3.66 19.09 9.21
N LEU A 515 -4.98 19.27 9.06
CA LEU A 515 -5.72 18.79 7.89
C LEU A 515 -5.24 19.46 6.61
N ALA A 516 -4.97 20.77 6.64
CA ALA A 516 -4.47 21.49 5.47
C ALA A 516 -3.05 21.04 5.07
N ASP A 517 -2.19 20.63 6.02
CA ASP A 517 -0.91 19.98 5.71
C ASP A 517 -1.09 18.56 5.15
N ALA A 518 -2.02 17.78 5.67
CA ALA A 518 -2.36 16.48 5.10
C ALA A 518 -2.85 16.61 3.64
N GLU A 519 -3.71 17.60 3.36
CA GLU A 519 -4.18 17.94 2.01
C GLU A 519 -3.10 18.58 1.10
N ARG A 520 -2.00 19.09 1.66
CA ARG A 520 -0.80 19.51 0.89
C ARG A 520 0.05 18.29 0.55
N ALA A 521 0.47 17.53 1.56
CA ALA A 521 1.33 16.37 1.44
C ALA A 521 0.76 15.29 0.49
N ALA A 522 -0.55 15.02 0.59
CA ALA A 522 -1.24 14.02 -0.25
C ALA A 522 -1.24 14.35 -1.75
N ARG A 523 -0.93 15.59 -2.16
CA ARG A 523 -0.79 15.98 -3.58
C ARG A 523 0.55 15.56 -4.18
N ALA A 524 1.58 15.38 -3.36
CA ALA A 524 2.88 14.89 -3.79
C ALA A 524 2.94 13.36 -3.80
N ARG A 525 2.38 12.71 -2.77
CA ARG A 525 2.37 11.25 -2.62
C ARG A 525 1.17 10.81 -1.77
N THR A 526 0.44 9.78 -2.18
CA THR A 526 -0.69 9.21 -1.42
C THR A 526 -0.98 7.77 -1.85
N ASP A 527 -1.63 7.00 -0.98
CA ASP A 527 -2.12 5.63 -1.24
C ASP A 527 -3.61 5.48 -0.88
N ALA A 528 -4.15 4.27 -1.03
CA ALA A 528 -5.57 4.00 -0.78
C ALA A 528 -5.98 4.21 0.68
N ARG A 529 -5.12 3.83 1.64
CA ARG A 529 -5.36 4.01 3.09
C ARG A 529 -5.38 5.49 3.42
N THR A 530 -4.29 6.18 3.09
CA THR A 530 -4.07 7.61 3.36
C THR A 530 -5.16 8.46 2.70
N GLY A 531 -5.49 8.17 1.44
CA GLY A 531 -6.56 8.85 0.71
C GLY A 531 -7.96 8.57 1.26
N SER A 532 -8.21 7.40 1.85
CA SER A 532 -9.47 7.08 2.54
C SER A 532 -9.57 7.79 3.89
N LEU A 533 -8.53 7.69 4.72
CA LEU A 533 -8.48 8.35 6.03
C LEU A 533 -8.58 9.87 5.89
N LEU A 534 -7.86 10.48 4.94
CA LEU A 534 -7.90 11.93 4.71
C LEU A 534 -9.32 12.43 4.40
N ARG A 535 -10.13 11.66 3.66
CA ARG A 535 -11.55 12.02 3.42
C ARG A 535 -12.39 11.92 4.69
N ALA A 536 -12.14 10.91 5.52
CA ALA A 536 -12.84 10.73 6.80
C ALA A 536 -12.50 11.86 7.78
N VAL A 537 -11.22 12.17 7.96
CA VAL A 537 -10.73 13.25 8.83
C VAL A 537 -11.19 14.62 8.31
N ALA A 538 -11.19 14.85 6.99
CA ALA A 538 -11.73 16.08 6.41
C ALA A 538 -13.22 16.28 6.74
N ALA A 539 -14.02 15.22 6.72
CA ALA A 539 -15.44 15.27 7.08
C ALA A 539 -15.63 15.50 8.60
N ARG A 540 -14.83 14.83 9.44
CA ARG A 540 -14.85 14.98 10.89
C ARG A 540 -14.44 16.39 11.34
N VAL A 541 -13.33 16.94 10.83
CA VAL A 541 -12.85 18.29 11.18
C VAL A 541 -13.76 19.40 10.66
N ARG A 542 -14.37 19.25 9.48
CA ARG A 542 -15.18 20.32 8.84
C ARG A 542 -16.67 20.27 9.16
N ALA A 543 -17.21 19.11 9.53
CA ALA A 543 -18.64 18.88 9.70
C ALA A 543 -19.00 17.93 10.85
N SER A 544 -18.04 17.51 11.68
CA SER A 544 -18.18 16.51 12.75
C SER A 544 -18.65 15.11 12.29
N ASP A 545 -18.74 14.83 10.98
CA ASP A 545 -19.29 13.58 10.43
C ASP A 545 -18.54 12.32 10.93
N PRO A 546 -19.19 11.44 11.72
CA PRO A 546 -18.59 10.19 12.14
C PRO A 546 -18.59 9.11 11.03
N ALA A 547 -19.50 9.20 10.06
CA ALA A 547 -19.72 8.13 9.09
C ALA A 547 -18.53 7.95 8.13
N GLY A 548 -17.68 8.97 7.98
CA GLY A 548 -16.40 8.87 7.26
C GLY A 548 -15.46 7.81 7.86
N LEU A 549 -15.34 7.77 9.19
CA LEU A 549 -14.43 6.86 9.88
C LEU A 549 -14.95 5.41 9.85
N LEU A 550 -16.27 5.21 9.98
CA LEU A 550 -16.91 3.89 9.85
C LEU A 550 -16.68 3.29 8.46
N ARG A 551 -16.89 4.07 7.38
CA ARG A 551 -16.58 3.67 6.00
C ARG A 551 -15.10 3.33 5.81
N HIS A 552 -14.20 4.02 6.50
CA HIS A 552 -12.77 3.70 6.45
C HIS A 552 -12.47 2.32 7.06
N ILE A 553 -13.14 1.94 8.16
CA ILE A 553 -12.96 0.61 8.78
C ILE A 553 -13.57 -0.50 7.91
N ASP A 554 -14.59 -0.21 7.10
CA ASP A 554 -15.12 -1.18 6.12
C ASP A 554 -14.09 -1.50 5.01
N ASP A 555 -13.35 -0.49 4.51
CA ASP A 555 -12.24 -0.66 3.56
C ASP A 555 -10.96 -1.22 4.21
N PHE A 556 -10.63 -0.75 5.43
CA PHE A 556 -9.37 -1.00 6.14
C PHE A 556 -9.63 -1.48 7.58
N PRO A 557 -10.21 -2.69 7.78
CA PRO A 557 -10.62 -3.17 9.10
C PRO A 557 -9.47 -3.43 10.09
N ARG A 558 -8.21 -3.35 9.61
CA ARG A 558 -6.97 -3.45 10.40
C ARG A 558 -6.41 -2.10 10.87
N ASP A 559 -7.07 -0.98 10.60
CA ASP A 559 -6.59 0.32 11.05
C ASP A 559 -7.01 0.58 12.50
N ALA A 560 -6.29 -0.05 13.43
CA ALA A 560 -6.57 -0.06 14.86
C ALA A 560 -6.76 1.36 15.44
N LEU A 561 -6.01 2.34 14.94
CA LEU A 561 -6.14 3.74 15.33
C LEU A 561 -7.55 4.30 15.01
N VAL A 562 -8.05 4.03 13.80
CA VAL A 562 -9.36 4.52 13.33
C VAL A 562 -10.49 3.76 14.02
N VAL A 563 -10.30 2.47 14.30
CA VAL A 563 -11.20 1.67 15.15
C VAL A 563 -11.27 2.26 16.56
N ASN A 564 -10.12 2.59 17.17
CA ASN A 564 -10.07 3.19 18.51
C ASN A 564 -10.74 4.58 18.55
N ALA A 565 -10.59 5.38 17.49
CA ALA A 565 -11.27 6.66 17.36
C ALA A 565 -12.79 6.54 17.11
N CYS A 566 -13.27 5.39 16.61
CA CYS A 566 -14.71 5.16 16.42
C CYS A 566 -15.44 4.75 17.70
N VAL A 567 -14.73 4.20 18.69
CA VAL A 567 -15.30 3.69 19.94
C VAL A 567 -15.18 4.75 21.04
N PRO A 568 -16.24 5.07 21.81
CA PRO A 568 -16.11 5.88 23.01
C PRO A 568 -15.28 5.09 24.05
N THR A 569 -14.17 5.67 24.49
CA THR A 569 -13.19 5.04 25.41
C THR A 569 -12.66 6.08 26.40
N ILE A 570 -11.78 5.65 27.32
CA ILE A 570 -10.95 6.53 28.16
C ILE A 570 -10.21 7.63 27.35
N ALA A 571 -9.90 7.38 26.08
CA ALA A 571 -9.10 8.26 25.24
C ALA A 571 -9.89 9.00 24.13
N PHE A 572 -11.09 8.54 23.75
CA PHE A 572 -11.82 9.07 22.58
C PHE A 572 -13.30 9.27 22.87
N GLY A 573 -13.89 10.35 22.34
CA GLY A 573 -15.34 10.61 22.39
C GLY A 573 -16.17 9.68 21.49
N GLY A 574 -15.53 9.05 20.50
CA GLY A 574 -16.13 8.06 19.62
C GLY A 574 -16.93 8.62 18.45
N ALA A 575 -17.13 7.77 17.44
CA ALA A 575 -17.95 8.05 16.26
C ALA A 575 -19.43 7.74 16.48
N THR A 576 -19.77 6.89 17.47
CA THR A 576 -21.15 6.41 17.69
C THR A 576 -21.75 6.95 18.99
N GLN A 577 -22.89 7.63 18.90
CA GLN A 577 -23.66 8.13 20.05
C GLN A 577 -24.53 7.07 20.75
N VAL A 578 -24.46 5.81 20.30
CA VAL A 578 -25.24 4.67 20.80
C VAL A 578 -24.24 3.56 21.14
N PRO A 579 -24.08 3.16 22.42
CA PRO A 579 -23.05 2.19 22.83
C PRO A 579 -23.11 0.87 22.07
N GLN A 580 -24.31 0.37 21.77
CA GLN A 580 -24.54 -0.86 21.01
C GLN A 580 -23.94 -0.81 19.60
N HIS A 581 -23.83 0.36 18.99
CA HIS A 581 -23.17 0.52 17.68
C HIS A 581 -21.64 0.44 17.81
N ALA A 582 -21.04 1.02 18.86
CA ALA A 582 -19.62 0.83 19.16
C ALA A 582 -19.30 -0.64 19.45
N TRP A 583 -20.12 -1.30 20.27
CA TRP A 583 -19.96 -2.72 20.60
C TRP A 583 -19.97 -3.57 19.33
N ALA A 584 -20.94 -3.37 18.43
CA ALA A 584 -21.03 -4.08 17.15
C ALA A 584 -19.81 -3.81 16.23
N VAL A 585 -19.24 -2.60 16.24
CA VAL A 585 -18.01 -2.27 15.49
C VAL A 585 -16.79 -3.02 16.05
N VAL A 586 -16.65 -3.19 17.37
CA VAL A 586 -15.56 -3.99 17.95
C VAL A 586 -15.80 -5.47 17.74
N GLU A 587 -17.00 -5.97 18.01
CA GLU A 587 -17.33 -7.40 17.95
C GLU A 587 -17.21 -7.98 16.54
N ARG A 588 -17.63 -7.25 15.50
CA ARG A 588 -17.48 -7.70 14.10
C ARG A 588 -16.02 -7.87 13.66
N LEU A 589 -15.08 -7.24 14.38
CA LEU A 589 -13.65 -7.25 14.07
C LEU A 589 -12.86 -8.38 14.75
N ALA A 590 -13.51 -9.22 15.59
CA ALA A 590 -12.84 -10.35 16.23
C ALA A 590 -12.11 -11.29 15.23
N PRO A 591 -12.65 -11.63 14.04
CA PRO A 591 -11.93 -12.44 13.04
C PRO A 591 -10.73 -11.73 12.38
N VAL A 592 -10.58 -10.42 12.57
CA VAL A 592 -9.55 -9.59 11.92
C VAL A 592 -8.29 -9.48 12.78
N TYR A 593 -8.48 -9.35 14.11
CA TYR A 593 -7.42 -9.14 15.10
C TYR A 593 -7.12 -10.38 15.95
N GLY A 594 -8.13 -11.19 16.30
CA GLY A 594 -7.96 -12.37 17.15
C GLY A 594 -7.37 -12.04 18.52
N GLU A 595 -6.15 -12.52 18.77
CA GLU A 595 -5.41 -12.44 20.04
C GLU A 595 -4.54 -11.17 20.20
N ASP A 596 -4.71 -10.16 19.35
CA ASP A 596 -3.97 -8.91 19.47
C ASP A 596 -4.22 -8.21 20.82
N TRP A 597 -3.16 -7.80 21.51
CA TRP A 597 -3.23 -7.27 22.88
C TRP A 597 -4.12 -6.03 22.99
N TRP A 598 -4.08 -5.12 22.00
CA TRP A 598 -4.89 -3.91 22.02
C TRP A 598 -6.34 -4.25 21.75
N TYR A 599 -6.61 -5.12 20.76
CA TYR A 599 -7.97 -5.56 20.47
C TYR A 599 -8.60 -6.31 21.64
N LEU A 600 -7.86 -7.18 22.33
CA LEU A 600 -8.32 -7.85 23.55
C LEU A 600 -8.63 -6.84 24.66
N GLY A 601 -7.82 -5.77 24.81
CA GLY A 601 -8.08 -4.70 25.77
C GLY A 601 -9.30 -3.83 25.43
N LEU A 602 -9.50 -3.51 24.15
CA LEU A 602 -10.68 -2.79 23.67
C LEU A 602 -11.95 -3.66 23.77
N LEU A 603 -11.84 -4.96 23.52
CA LEU A 603 -12.93 -5.92 23.72
C LEU A 603 -13.22 -6.12 25.21
N ALA A 604 -12.22 -6.10 26.09
CA ALA A 604 -12.42 -6.10 27.54
C ALA A 604 -13.20 -4.85 27.98
N PHE A 605 -12.89 -3.68 27.42
CA PHE A 605 -13.67 -2.44 27.64
C PHE A 605 -15.13 -2.61 27.16
N VAL A 606 -15.36 -3.18 25.98
CA VAL A 606 -16.73 -3.48 25.50
C VAL A 606 -17.43 -4.53 26.37
N ARG A 607 -16.71 -5.49 26.96
CA ARG A 607 -17.29 -6.49 27.87
C ARG A 607 -17.62 -5.92 29.25
N GLN A 608 -16.88 -4.90 29.73
CA GLN A 608 -17.24 -4.21 30.98
C GLN A 608 -18.48 -3.31 30.77
N GLU A 609 -18.57 -2.56 29.66
CA GLU A 609 -19.79 -1.83 29.27
C GLU A 609 -21.03 -2.73 29.04
N GLN A 610 -20.82 -4.04 28.81
CA GLN A 610 -21.89 -5.05 28.72
C GLN A 610 -22.16 -5.76 30.07
N HIS A 611 -21.54 -5.33 31.16
CA HIS A 611 -21.61 -5.93 32.51
C HIS A 611 -21.18 -7.41 32.55
N ARG A 612 -20.33 -7.84 31.61
CA ARG A 612 -19.83 -9.22 31.46
C ARG A 612 -18.49 -9.39 32.17
N TRP A 613 -18.45 -9.00 33.45
CA TRP A 613 -17.21 -8.83 34.23
C TRP A 613 -16.22 -10.00 34.12
N PRO A 614 -16.61 -11.30 34.24
CA PRO A 614 -15.65 -12.41 34.13
C PRO A 614 -14.96 -12.50 32.76
N GLN A 615 -15.66 -12.13 31.68
CA GLN A 615 -15.08 -12.11 30.33
C GLN A 615 -14.24 -10.86 30.09
N SER A 616 -14.60 -9.73 30.68
CA SER A 616 -13.73 -8.55 30.69
C SER A 616 -12.44 -8.82 31.45
N ALA A 617 -12.52 -9.48 32.61
CA ALA A 617 -11.37 -9.88 33.43
C ALA A 617 -10.39 -10.76 32.63
N GLU A 618 -10.88 -11.83 32.01
CA GLU A 618 -10.07 -12.76 31.22
C GLU A 618 -9.38 -12.06 30.03
N LEU A 619 -10.12 -11.24 29.28
CA LEU A 619 -9.58 -10.49 28.14
C LEU A 619 -8.57 -9.41 28.56
N ALA A 620 -8.84 -8.70 29.66
CA ALA A 620 -7.93 -7.69 30.20
C ALA A 620 -6.65 -8.33 30.75
N GLU A 621 -6.75 -9.48 31.42
CA GLU A 621 -5.58 -10.24 31.89
C GLU A 621 -4.73 -10.75 30.72
N ARG A 622 -5.36 -11.35 29.70
CA ARG A 622 -4.66 -11.80 28.47
C ARG A 622 -4.01 -10.63 27.72
N SER A 623 -4.68 -9.48 27.64
CA SER A 623 -4.12 -8.24 27.08
C SER A 623 -2.91 -7.74 27.87
N LEU A 624 -3.03 -7.59 29.18
CA LEU A 624 -1.96 -7.10 30.07
C LEU A 624 -0.79 -8.09 30.21
N ALA A 625 -1.01 -9.39 30.01
CA ALA A 625 0.06 -10.38 29.93
C ALA A 625 0.89 -10.25 28.64
N ALA A 626 0.29 -9.73 27.55
CA ALA A 626 0.96 -9.49 26.28
C ALA A 626 1.59 -8.09 26.19
N ASP A 627 0.91 -7.06 26.70
CA ASP A 627 1.45 -5.70 26.87
C ASP A 627 1.01 -5.11 28.23
N PRO A 628 1.87 -5.17 29.26
CA PRO A 628 1.54 -4.68 30.60
C PRO A 628 1.18 -3.20 30.67
N ALA A 629 1.51 -2.39 29.66
CA ALA A 629 1.23 -0.97 29.62
C ALA A 629 -0.06 -0.61 28.84
N GLY A 630 -0.86 -1.61 28.45
CA GLY A 630 -2.11 -1.43 27.71
C GLY A 630 -3.24 -0.76 28.51
N GLY A 631 -3.29 0.58 28.49
CA GLY A 631 -4.25 1.39 29.27
C GLY A 631 -5.74 1.07 29.06
N HIS A 632 -6.15 0.59 27.87
CA HIS A 632 -7.53 0.16 27.61
C HIS A 632 -7.90 -1.08 28.46
N ALA A 633 -7.01 -2.06 28.54
CA ALA A 633 -7.18 -3.25 29.37
C ALA A 633 -7.01 -2.93 30.86
N ALA A 634 -6.09 -2.02 31.22
CA ALA A 634 -5.94 -1.56 32.58
C ALA A 634 -7.23 -0.90 33.10
N HIS A 635 -7.84 -0.01 32.30
CA HIS A 635 -9.11 0.63 32.65
C HIS A 635 -10.27 -0.37 32.77
N ALA A 636 -10.34 -1.35 31.86
CA ALA A 636 -11.32 -2.42 31.96
C ALA A 636 -11.13 -3.27 33.23
N ARG A 637 -9.88 -3.57 33.62
CA ARG A 637 -9.56 -4.30 34.86
C ARG A 637 -9.84 -3.48 36.13
N SER A 638 -9.61 -2.16 36.12
CA SER A 638 -10.04 -1.27 37.20
C SER A 638 -11.55 -1.32 37.42
N HIS A 639 -12.35 -1.22 36.35
CA HIS A 639 -13.79 -1.42 36.44
C HIS A 639 -14.15 -2.82 36.95
N VAL A 640 -13.57 -3.89 36.40
CA VAL A 640 -13.84 -5.26 36.90
C VAL A 640 -13.61 -5.36 38.41
N TYR A 641 -12.48 -4.91 38.96
CA TYR A 641 -12.24 -4.97 40.40
C TYR A 641 -13.14 -4.04 41.21
N TYR A 642 -13.59 -2.91 40.65
CA TYR A 642 -14.44 -1.95 41.34
C TYR A 642 -15.90 -2.43 41.39
N GLU A 643 -16.50 -2.71 40.23
CA GLU A 643 -17.90 -3.13 40.06
C GLU A 643 -18.19 -4.54 40.64
N THR A 644 -17.14 -5.31 41.00
CA THR A 644 -17.26 -6.59 41.73
C THR A 644 -16.96 -6.49 43.23
N GLY A 645 -16.56 -5.32 43.74
CA GLY A 645 -16.27 -5.10 45.17
C GLY A 645 -14.89 -5.59 45.65
N GLU A 646 -13.99 -5.99 44.75
CA GLU A 646 -12.65 -6.50 45.08
C GLU A 646 -11.63 -5.39 45.47
N HIS A 647 -12.09 -4.32 46.14
CA HIS A 647 -11.35 -3.06 46.20
C HIS A 647 -9.93 -3.15 46.77
N ARG A 648 -9.63 -4.10 47.68
CA ARG A 648 -8.26 -4.32 48.20
C ARG A 648 -7.31 -4.90 47.14
N ALA A 649 -7.79 -5.82 46.32
CA ALA A 649 -7.02 -6.40 45.23
C ALA A 649 -6.91 -5.40 44.06
N GLY A 650 -8.01 -4.70 43.75
CA GLY A 650 -8.05 -3.62 42.76
C GLY A 650 -7.04 -2.52 43.05
N LEU A 651 -7.05 -1.95 44.26
CA LEU A 651 -6.11 -0.90 44.66
C LEU A 651 -4.65 -1.37 44.59
N ALA A 652 -4.33 -2.52 45.18
CA ALA A 652 -2.96 -3.03 45.21
C ALA A 652 -2.41 -3.37 43.80
N TRP A 653 -3.28 -3.87 42.91
CA TRP A 653 -2.92 -4.09 41.51
C TRP A 653 -2.77 -2.77 40.74
N LEU A 654 -3.69 -1.82 40.94
CA LEU A 654 -3.73 -0.56 40.19
C LEU A 654 -2.60 0.40 40.59
N ASP A 655 -2.24 0.47 41.87
CA ASP A 655 -1.05 1.24 42.30
C ASP A 655 0.23 0.63 41.73
N GLY A 656 0.38 -0.70 41.80
CA GLY A 656 1.50 -1.40 41.17
C GLY A 656 1.53 -1.27 39.64
N TRP A 657 0.40 -0.94 39.01
CA TRP A 657 0.34 -0.57 37.60
C TRP A 657 0.74 0.89 37.37
N ILE A 658 0.19 1.84 38.13
CA ILE A 658 0.46 3.29 38.03
C ILE A 658 1.94 3.60 38.26
N ASP A 659 2.55 3.05 39.32
CA ASP A 659 3.97 3.24 39.64
C ASP A 659 4.91 2.45 38.70
N GLY A 660 4.34 1.52 37.92
CA GLY A 660 5.05 0.60 37.04
C GLY A 660 4.71 0.80 35.55
N PRO A 661 4.13 -0.21 34.86
CA PRO A 661 3.85 -0.14 33.42
C PRO A 661 2.97 1.04 32.95
N GLY A 662 2.12 1.55 33.83
CA GLY A 662 1.19 2.65 33.60
C GLY A 662 1.77 4.06 33.81
N ALA A 663 3.02 4.19 34.27
CA ALA A 663 3.62 5.48 34.65
C ALA A 663 3.68 6.54 33.52
N THR A 664 3.52 6.13 32.25
CA THR A 664 3.47 7.01 31.07
C THR A 664 2.06 7.24 30.53
N ALA A 665 1.01 6.83 31.25
CA ALA A 665 -0.38 6.93 30.81
C ALA A 665 -0.80 8.38 30.53
N PHE A 666 -1.45 8.60 29.38
CA PHE A 666 -2.03 9.87 28.95
C PHE A 666 -3.03 10.40 29.99
N GLN A 667 -3.86 9.50 30.53
CA GLN A 667 -4.83 9.78 31.58
C GLN A 667 -4.36 9.24 32.95
N GLY A 668 -3.07 9.36 33.30
CA GLY A 668 -2.52 8.87 34.58
C GLY A 668 -3.25 9.42 35.83
N ALA A 669 -3.77 10.64 35.73
CA ALA A 669 -4.68 11.20 36.74
C ALA A 669 -5.98 10.39 36.86
N HIS A 670 -6.61 10.00 35.75
CA HIS A 670 -7.85 9.21 35.80
C HIS A 670 -7.63 7.81 36.40
N PHE A 671 -6.48 7.18 36.16
CA PHE A 671 -6.11 5.95 36.86
C PHE A 671 -5.89 6.19 38.36
N SER A 672 -5.32 7.34 38.74
CA SER A 672 -5.21 7.75 40.15
C SER A 672 -6.57 8.05 40.79
N TRP A 673 -7.57 8.46 40.01
CA TRP A 673 -8.97 8.62 40.45
C TRP A 673 -9.64 7.26 40.67
N HIS A 674 -9.45 6.28 39.76
CA HIS A 674 -9.89 4.89 39.98
C HIS A 674 -9.30 4.29 41.27
N ALA A 675 -8.01 4.53 41.53
CA ALA A 675 -7.38 4.14 42.79
C ALA A 675 -8.01 4.88 44.00
N ALA A 676 -8.29 6.18 43.87
CA ALA A 676 -8.98 6.95 44.91
C ALA A 676 -10.42 6.45 45.17
N LEU A 677 -11.14 5.92 44.17
CA LEU A 677 -12.44 5.27 44.40
C LEU A 677 -12.29 4.00 45.25
N HIS A 678 -11.29 3.15 44.97
CA HIS A 678 -11.01 2.01 45.84
C HIS A 678 -10.61 2.44 47.26
N GLU A 679 -9.92 3.57 47.42
CA GLU A 679 -9.59 4.12 48.74
C GLU A 679 -10.83 4.67 49.48
N LEU A 680 -11.75 5.34 48.79
CA LEU A 680 -13.05 5.75 49.36
C LEU A 680 -13.85 4.53 49.84
N ALA A 681 -13.96 3.49 49.00
CA ALA A 681 -14.65 2.23 49.33
C ALA A 681 -13.96 1.41 50.46
N LEU A 682 -12.74 1.80 50.85
CA LEU A 682 -11.98 1.23 51.97
C LEU A 682 -11.82 2.21 53.15
N GLU A 683 -12.51 3.36 53.12
CA GLU A 683 -12.45 4.44 54.11
C GLU A 683 -11.02 5.00 54.36
N ARG A 684 -10.13 4.90 53.36
CA ARG A 684 -8.71 5.30 53.44
C ARG A 684 -8.51 6.80 53.19
N TRP A 685 -9.21 7.62 53.98
CA TRP A 685 -9.30 9.08 53.75
C TRP A 685 -7.97 9.81 53.60
N THR A 686 -6.93 9.41 54.36
CA THR A 686 -5.59 10.01 54.30
C THR A 686 -4.92 9.82 52.93
N ASP A 687 -5.16 8.69 52.28
CA ASP A 687 -4.57 8.34 50.99
C ASP A 687 -5.31 9.06 49.84
N VAL A 688 -6.65 9.16 49.92
CA VAL A 688 -7.48 10.02 49.05
C VAL A 688 -7.00 11.49 49.13
N SER A 689 -6.77 11.98 50.36
CA SER A 689 -6.18 13.31 50.61
C SER A 689 -4.73 13.45 50.13
N ALA A 690 -4.00 12.36 49.86
CA ALA A 690 -2.69 12.40 49.20
C ALA A 690 -2.85 12.49 47.68
N ARG A 691 -3.73 11.69 47.07
CA ARG A 691 -3.98 11.73 45.61
C ARG A 691 -4.54 13.08 45.14
N LEU A 692 -5.45 13.68 45.91
CA LEU A 692 -5.97 15.05 45.68
C LEU A 692 -4.87 16.14 45.69
N ARG A 693 -3.82 16.00 46.51
CA ARG A 693 -2.69 16.95 46.53
C ARG A 693 -1.60 16.65 45.50
N GLY A 694 -1.58 15.43 44.96
CA GLY A 694 -0.61 14.96 43.98
C GLY A 694 -1.23 14.80 42.58
N PRO A 695 -1.40 13.56 42.05
CA PRO A 695 -1.86 13.31 40.68
C PRO A 695 -3.19 13.96 40.28
N LEU A 696 -4.09 14.22 41.23
CA LEU A 696 -5.42 14.82 40.97
C LEU A 696 -5.45 16.34 41.23
N SER A 697 -4.30 16.96 41.53
CA SER A 697 -4.23 18.39 41.82
C SER A 697 -4.37 19.26 40.56
N PRO A 698 -4.73 20.55 40.69
CA PRO A 698 -4.76 21.52 39.58
C PRO A 698 -3.41 21.77 38.89
N ARG A 699 -2.31 21.22 39.41
CA ARG A 699 -0.97 21.23 38.78
C ARG A 699 -0.77 20.08 37.80
N SER A 700 -1.63 19.06 37.86
CA SER A 700 -1.54 17.81 37.09
C SER A 700 -2.79 17.56 36.24
N VAL A 701 -3.92 18.18 36.57
CA VAL A 701 -5.22 18.02 35.89
C VAL A 701 -5.83 19.39 35.62
N GLY A 702 -6.42 19.56 34.44
CA GLY A 702 -7.13 20.78 34.04
C GLY A 702 -8.26 20.50 33.05
N GLY A 703 -8.95 21.55 32.60
CA GLY A 703 -10.02 21.43 31.61
C GLY A 703 -11.18 20.53 32.08
N VAL A 704 -11.75 19.79 31.13
CA VAL A 704 -12.83 18.83 31.44
C VAL A 704 -12.40 17.74 32.43
N ARG A 705 -11.12 17.34 32.43
CA ARG A 705 -10.64 16.23 33.28
C ARG A 705 -10.65 16.60 34.77
N ALA A 706 -10.45 17.88 35.10
CA ALA A 706 -10.54 18.38 36.48
C ALA A 706 -11.97 18.35 37.05
N LEU A 707 -13.00 18.52 36.20
CA LEU A 707 -14.40 18.30 36.59
C LEU A 707 -14.68 16.82 36.86
N VAL A 708 -14.25 15.96 35.94
CA VAL A 708 -14.65 14.53 35.94
C VAL A 708 -13.85 13.72 36.96
N ASP A 709 -12.57 14.01 37.22
CA ASP A 709 -11.81 13.42 38.33
C ASP A 709 -11.98 14.21 39.63
N SER A 710 -11.33 15.36 39.73
CA SER A 710 -11.03 16.00 41.01
C SER A 710 -12.27 16.57 41.69
N ALA A 711 -13.14 17.26 40.93
CA ALA A 711 -14.36 17.83 41.49
C ALA A 711 -15.41 16.75 41.84
N SER A 712 -15.53 15.69 41.03
CA SER A 712 -16.41 14.56 41.34
C SER A 712 -15.97 13.81 42.61
N LEU A 713 -14.66 13.61 42.78
CA LEU A 713 -14.08 12.97 43.95
C LEU A 713 -14.23 13.83 45.22
N LEU A 714 -14.07 15.16 45.12
CA LEU A 714 -14.36 16.09 46.22
C LEU A 714 -15.84 16.05 46.63
N TRP A 715 -16.78 15.93 45.68
CA TRP A 715 -18.20 15.72 46.01
C TRP A 715 -18.42 14.37 46.69
N ARG A 716 -17.84 13.27 46.19
CA ARG A 716 -17.90 11.94 46.82
C ARG A 716 -17.41 12.00 48.28
N CYS A 717 -16.26 12.64 48.53
CA CYS A 717 -15.75 12.85 49.89
C CYS A 717 -16.79 13.55 50.79
N ARG A 718 -17.45 14.61 50.29
CA ARG A 718 -18.46 15.40 51.02
C ARG A 718 -19.75 14.63 51.29
N VAL A 719 -20.21 13.76 50.37
CA VAL A 719 -21.43 12.96 50.60
C VAL A 719 -21.16 11.75 51.49
N LEU A 720 -20.05 11.03 51.28
CA LEU A 720 -19.65 9.88 52.09
C LEU A 720 -19.19 10.25 53.51
N GLY A 721 -19.00 11.53 53.81
CA GLY A 721 -18.66 12.01 55.17
C GLY A 721 -17.18 11.93 55.52
N ALA A 722 -16.30 11.91 54.51
CA ALA A 722 -14.86 11.98 54.70
C ALA A 722 -14.46 13.28 55.44
N PRO A 723 -13.32 13.29 56.16
CA PRO A 723 -12.75 14.52 56.71
C PRO A 723 -12.58 15.63 55.65
N PRO A 724 -12.60 16.92 56.05
CA PRO A 724 -12.39 18.03 55.13
C PRO A 724 -11.10 17.86 54.31
N GLN A 725 -11.24 17.85 52.99
CA GLN A 725 -10.13 17.58 52.09
C GLN A 725 -9.19 18.80 51.97
N PRO A 726 -7.86 18.58 51.82
CA PRO A 726 -6.88 19.66 51.82
C PRO A 726 -6.75 20.42 50.48
N LEU A 727 -7.50 20.01 49.45
CA LEU A 727 -7.63 20.71 48.17
C LEU A 727 -8.99 21.42 48.16
N ALA A 728 -9.01 22.73 47.95
CA ALA A 728 -10.26 23.46 47.84
C ALA A 728 -10.86 23.30 46.43
N ILE A 729 -12.19 23.22 46.36
CA ILE A 729 -12.91 23.13 45.09
C ILE A 729 -12.65 24.33 44.17
N ASP A 730 -12.45 25.53 44.72
CA ASP A 730 -12.09 26.74 43.96
C ASP A 730 -10.74 26.61 43.23
N GLU A 731 -9.78 25.87 43.79
CA GLU A 731 -8.49 25.60 43.13
C GLU A 731 -8.69 24.68 41.90
N VAL A 732 -9.64 23.74 41.98
CA VAL A 732 -10.03 22.87 40.86
C VAL A 732 -10.81 23.66 39.80
N LEU A 733 -11.77 24.48 40.21
CA LEU A 733 -12.53 25.35 39.28
C LEU A 733 -11.62 26.39 38.60
N GLY A 734 -10.55 26.83 39.24
CA GLY A 734 -9.55 27.75 38.68
C GLY A 734 -8.82 27.24 37.42
N VAL A 735 -8.83 25.93 37.16
CA VAL A 735 -8.25 25.30 35.95
C VAL A 735 -9.31 24.75 34.99
N VAL A 736 -10.60 25.07 35.20
CA VAL A 736 -11.73 24.68 34.34
C VAL A 736 -12.22 25.89 33.52
N PRO A 737 -12.28 25.79 32.17
CA PRO A 737 -12.95 26.79 31.34
C PRO A 737 -14.42 26.97 31.74
N LYS A 738 -14.85 28.22 31.93
CA LYS A 738 -16.18 28.56 32.48
C LYS A 738 -17.32 28.07 31.61
N GLU A 739 -17.04 27.91 30.32
CA GLU A 739 -17.93 27.40 29.29
C GLU A 739 -18.33 25.94 29.58
N LEU A 740 -17.45 25.14 30.21
CA LEU A 740 -17.78 23.76 30.62
C LEU A 740 -18.72 23.71 31.84
N LEU A 741 -18.75 24.77 32.65
CA LEU A 741 -19.63 24.88 33.82
C LEU A 741 -21.01 25.44 33.43
N ALA A 742 -21.04 26.47 32.59
CA ALA A 742 -22.26 27.19 32.21
C ALA A 742 -22.96 26.60 30.98
N GLU A 743 -22.19 26.25 29.94
CA GLU A 743 -22.70 25.84 28.62
C GLU A 743 -22.10 24.49 28.14
N PRO A 744 -22.08 23.42 28.98
CA PRO A 744 -21.48 22.15 28.62
C PRO A 744 -22.04 21.56 27.32
N GLN A 745 -21.14 21.03 26.49
CA GLN A 745 -21.43 20.55 25.14
C GLN A 745 -22.10 19.17 25.13
N THR A 746 -21.99 18.41 26.22
CA THR A 746 -22.62 17.08 26.38
C THR A 746 -23.23 16.93 27.77
N ALA A 747 -24.23 16.04 27.90
CA ALA A 747 -24.85 15.73 29.19
C ALA A 747 -23.87 15.13 30.20
N PHE A 748 -22.80 14.46 29.72
CA PHE A 748 -21.72 13.93 30.55
C PHE A 748 -20.89 15.04 31.21
N ILE A 749 -20.58 16.11 30.47
CA ILE A 749 -19.93 17.30 31.05
C ILE A 749 -20.91 18.02 31.97
N GLY A 750 -22.20 18.09 31.61
CA GLY A 750 -23.27 18.65 32.45
C GLY A 750 -23.45 17.95 33.80
N LEU A 751 -23.32 16.62 33.86
CA LEU A 751 -23.25 15.84 35.10
C LEU A 751 -22.11 16.34 36.00
N HIS A 752 -20.89 16.42 35.47
CA HIS A 752 -19.71 16.76 36.27
C HIS A 752 -19.63 18.25 36.61
N ALA A 753 -20.15 19.13 35.75
CA ALA A 753 -20.38 20.53 36.07
C ALA A 753 -21.35 20.69 37.24
N ALA A 754 -22.48 19.96 37.26
CA ALA A 754 -23.44 20.01 38.36
C ALA A 754 -22.82 19.55 39.69
N LEU A 755 -22.00 18.48 39.67
CA LEU A 755 -21.29 18.00 40.85
C LEU A 755 -20.24 19.01 41.36
N ALA A 756 -19.48 19.63 40.45
CA ALA A 756 -18.46 20.61 40.81
C ALA A 756 -19.06 21.90 41.39
N LEU A 757 -20.15 22.40 40.79
CA LEU A 757 -20.90 23.56 41.29
C LEU A 757 -21.54 23.25 42.65
N ALA A 758 -22.05 22.03 42.85
CA ALA A 758 -22.59 21.61 44.14
C ALA A 758 -21.49 21.45 45.21
N ALA A 759 -20.30 20.98 44.86
CA ALA A 759 -19.15 20.92 45.76
C ALA A 759 -18.68 22.31 46.22
N ALA A 760 -18.86 23.34 45.38
CA ALA A 760 -18.58 24.75 45.66
C ALA A 760 -19.77 25.53 46.28
N ASP A 761 -20.88 24.85 46.60
CA ASP A 761 -22.13 25.48 47.08
C ASP A 761 -22.71 26.57 46.12
N ASP A 762 -22.31 26.57 44.83
CA ASP A 762 -22.74 27.57 43.86
C ASP A 762 -24.15 27.26 43.31
N LEU A 763 -25.13 27.66 44.11
CA LEU A 763 -26.54 27.68 43.74
C LEU A 763 -26.82 28.53 42.49
N GLY A 764 -26.04 29.59 42.22
CA GLY A 764 -26.24 30.49 41.08
C GLY A 764 -25.81 29.85 39.75
N GLY A 765 -24.63 29.23 39.74
CA GLY A 765 -24.13 28.41 38.63
C GLY A 765 -25.00 27.18 38.39
N LEU A 766 -25.47 26.51 39.45
CA LEU A 766 -26.46 25.42 39.32
C LEU A 766 -27.73 25.90 38.60
N ASP A 767 -28.30 27.06 38.98
CA ASP A 767 -29.47 27.61 38.28
C ASP A 767 -29.14 28.02 36.82
N ALA A 768 -27.90 28.42 36.51
CA ALA A 768 -27.47 28.69 35.14
C ALA A 768 -27.38 27.41 34.29
N LEU A 769 -26.77 26.36 34.83
CA LEU A 769 -26.65 25.05 34.18
C LEU A 769 -28.04 24.41 33.93
N ALA A 770 -28.98 24.55 34.87
CA ALA A 770 -30.36 24.12 34.66
C ALA A 770 -31.08 24.90 33.53
N ARG A 771 -30.81 26.21 33.39
CA ARG A 771 -31.33 27.01 32.26
C ARG A 771 -30.71 26.56 30.93
N HIS A 772 -29.38 26.36 30.87
CA HIS A 772 -28.71 25.85 29.67
C HIS A 772 -29.27 24.51 29.24
N ALA A 773 -29.35 23.55 30.17
CA ALA A 773 -29.91 22.22 29.95
C ALA A 773 -31.34 22.27 29.39
N ALA A 774 -32.16 23.24 29.80
CA ALA A 774 -33.52 23.43 29.28
C ALA A 774 -33.60 24.08 27.88
N THR A 775 -32.50 24.57 27.32
CA THR A 775 -32.42 25.01 25.91
C THR A 775 -31.96 23.90 24.95
N ARG A 776 -31.46 22.78 25.48
CA ARG A 776 -30.94 21.65 24.71
C ARG A 776 -32.06 20.78 24.15
N THR A 777 -31.83 20.22 22.97
CA THR A 777 -32.77 19.31 22.30
C THR A 777 -32.42 17.84 22.51
N GLU A 778 -31.22 17.51 23.02
CA GLU A 778 -30.85 16.15 23.36
C GLU A 778 -31.50 15.74 24.70
N PRO A 779 -32.38 14.73 24.73
CA PRO A 779 -33.19 14.39 25.93
C PRO A 779 -32.38 13.76 27.07
N ALA A 780 -31.04 13.81 27.02
CA ALA A 780 -30.14 13.54 28.14
C ALA A 780 -29.94 14.78 29.02
N PHE A 781 -30.09 16.00 28.50
CA PHE A 781 -30.00 17.22 29.30
C PHE A 781 -31.19 17.40 30.26
N ASP A 782 -32.34 16.79 29.98
CA ASP A 782 -33.44 16.64 30.94
C ASP A 782 -32.99 16.00 32.28
N LEU A 783 -32.01 15.09 32.21
CA LEU A 783 -31.43 14.43 33.37
C LEU A 783 -30.41 15.33 34.08
N VAL A 784 -29.63 16.14 33.35
CA VAL A 784 -28.79 17.20 33.96
C VAL A 784 -29.67 18.18 34.74
N ALA A 785 -30.77 18.64 34.14
CA ALA A 785 -31.75 19.49 34.81
C ALA A 785 -32.49 18.79 35.97
N ALA A 786 -32.62 17.46 35.98
CA ALA A 786 -33.13 16.70 37.12
C ALA A 786 -32.11 16.60 38.26
N LEU A 787 -30.85 16.28 37.95
CA LEU A 787 -29.76 16.16 38.91
C LEU A 787 -29.49 17.50 39.61
N VAL A 788 -29.43 18.62 38.87
CA VAL A 788 -29.28 19.96 39.46
C VAL A 788 -30.34 20.25 40.52
N ARG A 789 -31.60 19.85 40.29
CA ARG A 789 -32.68 20.03 41.28
C ARG A 789 -32.50 19.14 42.51
N ALA A 790 -32.00 17.91 42.34
CA ALA A 790 -31.70 17.00 43.45
C ALA A 790 -30.53 17.49 44.30
N LEU A 791 -29.47 18.02 43.66
CA LEU A 791 -28.30 18.63 44.33
C LEU A 791 -28.68 19.91 45.08
N ARG A 792 -29.50 20.79 44.50
CA ARG A 792 -30.03 21.98 45.21
C ARG A 792 -30.85 21.61 46.44
N ALA A 793 -31.71 20.58 46.35
CA ALA A 793 -32.46 20.09 47.52
C ALA A 793 -31.52 19.55 48.61
N TYR A 794 -30.47 18.83 48.21
CA TYR A 794 -29.47 18.25 49.13
C TYR A 794 -28.68 19.33 49.86
N LEU A 795 -28.22 20.37 49.15
CA LEU A 795 -27.53 21.53 49.73
C LEU A 795 -28.45 22.35 50.66
N ALA A 796 -29.76 22.39 50.38
CA ALA A 796 -30.76 22.99 51.27
C ALA A 796 -31.11 22.11 52.49
N GLY A 797 -30.57 20.89 52.60
CA GLY A 797 -30.88 19.93 53.66
C GLY A 797 -32.24 19.21 53.51
N ASP A 798 -32.92 19.36 52.37
CA ASP A 798 -34.16 18.67 52.05
C ASP A 798 -33.86 17.28 51.45
N TYR A 799 -33.29 16.42 52.30
CA TYR A 799 -32.84 15.09 51.92
C TYR A 799 -33.99 14.20 51.43
N ASP A 800 -35.18 14.32 52.01
CA ASP A 800 -36.38 13.60 51.56
C ASP A 800 -36.75 13.96 50.11
N ARG A 801 -36.62 15.24 49.72
CA ARG A 801 -36.81 15.68 48.33
C ARG A 801 -35.68 15.25 47.41
N THR A 802 -34.43 15.19 47.87
CA THR A 802 -33.32 14.61 47.08
C THR A 802 -33.57 13.14 46.79
N VAL A 803 -33.95 12.34 47.80
CA VAL A 803 -34.30 10.92 47.64
C VAL A 803 -35.40 10.75 46.60
N GLU A 804 -36.47 11.55 46.70
CA GLU A 804 -37.58 11.54 45.76
C GLU A 804 -37.14 11.89 44.32
N LEU A 805 -36.36 12.95 44.14
CA LEU A 805 -35.93 13.44 42.83
C LEU A 805 -34.96 12.48 42.12
N ILE A 806 -34.05 11.83 42.85
CA ILE A 806 -33.13 10.84 42.27
C ILE A 806 -33.88 9.53 41.95
N SER A 807 -34.67 9.02 42.90
CA SER A 807 -35.37 7.74 42.74
C SER A 807 -36.38 7.75 41.58
N ARG A 808 -37.04 8.90 41.34
CA ARG A 808 -37.97 9.11 40.19
C ARG A 808 -37.32 8.92 38.81
N ARG A 809 -35.99 8.87 38.71
CA ARG A 809 -35.22 8.74 37.46
C ARG A 809 -34.25 7.56 37.49
N SER A 810 -34.38 6.64 38.46
CA SER A 810 -33.60 5.41 38.51
C SER A 810 -33.73 4.62 37.19
N GLY A 811 -32.63 4.06 36.71
CA GLY A 811 -32.54 3.42 35.39
C GLY A 811 -32.38 4.37 34.20
N GLU A 812 -32.74 5.66 34.31
CA GLU A 812 -32.49 6.63 33.22
C GLU A 812 -31.08 7.22 33.24
N TRP A 813 -30.40 7.24 34.40
CA TRP A 813 -29.11 7.93 34.60
C TRP A 813 -27.98 7.48 33.65
N VAL A 814 -28.03 6.24 33.14
CA VAL A 814 -27.11 5.74 32.09
C VAL A 814 -27.08 6.64 30.85
N ARG A 815 -28.18 7.34 30.55
CA ARG A 815 -28.33 8.24 29.41
C ARG A 815 -27.52 9.54 29.54
N LEU A 816 -26.91 9.82 30.70
CA LEU A 816 -25.94 10.91 30.87
C LEU A 816 -24.57 10.60 30.23
N GLY A 817 -24.27 9.33 29.94
CA GLY A 817 -22.94 8.89 29.49
C GLY A 817 -21.97 8.64 30.65
N GLY A 818 -20.69 8.44 30.32
CA GLY A 818 -19.66 7.97 31.26
C GLY A 818 -19.72 6.45 31.48
N SER A 819 -18.98 5.97 32.47
CA SER A 819 -19.06 4.58 33.00
C SER A 819 -19.88 4.51 34.30
N ASP A 820 -20.16 3.30 34.81
CA ASP A 820 -20.99 3.15 36.03
C ASP A 820 -20.30 3.71 37.28
N ALA A 821 -19.02 3.37 37.54
CA ALA A 821 -18.21 4.06 38.56
C ALA A 821 -18.05 5.59 38.37
N GLN A 822 -18.49 6.19 37.26
CA GLN A 822 -18.63 7.66 37.15
C GLN A 822 -20.04 8.14 37.55
N ARG A 823 -21.09 7.37 37.21
CA ARG A 823 -22.50 7.68 37.54
C ARG A 823 -22.88 7.40 38.99
N GLU A 824 -22.25 6.41 39.62
CA GLU A 824 -22.48 5.97 41.01
C GLU A 824 -22.41 7.13 42.02
N VAL A 825 -21.72 8.23 41.73
CA VAL A 825 -21.78 9.48 42.53
C VAL A 825 -23.20 10.02 42.76
N ILE A 826 -24.15 9.72 41.88
CA ILE A 826 -25.58 10.02 42.02
C ILE A 826 -26.19 9.12 43.11
N ASP A 827 -25.79 7.85 43.16
CA ASP A 827 -26.23 6.87 44.15
C ASP A 827 -25.53 7.07 45.51
N ASP A 828 -24.25 7.48 45.56
CA ASP A 828 -23.60 7.99 46.77
C ASP A 828 -24.40 9.16 47.39
N THR A 829 -24.85 10.08 46.53
CA THR A 829 -25.66 11.24 46.93
C THR A 829 -27.04 10.79 47.44
N LEU A 830 -27.65 9.78 46.81
CA LEU A 830 -28.91 9.17 47.24
C LEU A 830 -28.76 8.43 48.59
N LEU A 831 -27.71 7.63 48.77
CA LEU A 831 -27.42 6.91 50.01
C LEU A 831 -27.17 7.87 51.18
N SER A 832 -26.36 8.90 50.96
CA SER A 832 -26.15 9.98 51.92
C SER A 832 -27.46 10.71 52.27
N ALA A 833 -28.33 10.98 51.29
CA ALA A 833 -29.64 11.56 51.52
C ALA A 833 -30.58 10.62 52.29
N LEU A 834 -30.56 9.30 52.02
CA LEU A 834 -31.31 8.30 52.78
C LEU A 834 -30.86 8.24 54.25
N GLN A 835 -29.55 8.29 54.52
CA GLN A 835 -28.99 8.34 55.89
C GLN A 835 -29.35 9.62 56.66
N ARG A 836 -29.70 10.71 55.97
CA ARG A 836 -29.97 12.04 56.56
C ARG A 836 -31.44 12.47 56.52
N SER A 837 -32.26 11.80 55.71
CA SER A 837 -33.73 11.88 55.68
C SER A 837 -34.33 11.58 57.05
N GLN A 838 -35.53 12.11 57.33
CA GLN A 838 -36.23 11.77 58.58
C GLN A 838 -36.82 10.35 58.56
N ARG A 839 -36.92 9.70 57.39
CA ARG A 839 -37.50 8.37 57.23
C ARG A 839 -36.60 7.25 57.76
N SER A 840 -35.28 7.39 57.68
CA SER A 840 -34.31 6.42 58.24
C SER A 840 -34.19 6.48 59.77
N ARG A 841 -34.97 7.35 60.44
CA ARG A 841 -35.11 7.40 61.91
C ARG A 841 -36.39 6.73 62.41
N ILE A 842 -37.14 6.06 61.52
CA ILE A 842 -38.38 5.32 61.84
C ILE A 842 -38.35 3.97 61.09
N GLY A 843 -37.51 3.05 61.56
CA GLY A 843 -37.30 1.72 60.97
C GLY A 843 -36.06 1.04 61.53
#